data_AF-A0A9Q4BT33-F1
#
_entry.id   AF-A0A9Q4BT33-F1
#
_cell.length_a   1.000
_cell.length_b   1.000
_cell.length_c   1.000
_cell.angle_alpha   90.00
_cell.angle_beta   90.00
_cell.angle_gamma   90.00
#
_symmetry.space_group_name_H-M   'P 1'
#
loop_
_entity.id
_entity.type
_entity.pdbx_description
1 polymer ?
#
loop_
_entity_poly.entity_id
_entity_poly.type
_entity_poly.pdbx_seq_one_letter_code
_entity_poly.pdbx_strand_id
1 'polypeptide(L)'
;MKALTFRYLLVLAILAFASNFVQASSGNCDLSGFLTYTQGGWGSTAHGKNPGSVRDKYFCQVFPTGLTVGGNYTMKFTTSQSIQNYLGGQGTPSRLTKSYTNPTSTESGNFGVQMVALTLNVYFDNAGKIGSNALALKDLVILSGKFAGKTVSEFLALANRALGGEAISGYTYSDFNDAAAAINENFDNGTVDKGFLTCPTAPKPVSIGDKVWLDSDLDGVQGLTEEGLEDVTVQLYNCSGALISETTTDLNGNYYFKNLNPGDYKIKFVITEGYLFTKKDNGGDDKDSDADLTTGFTTCYTLSSGENNYTVDAGVYEKPSPKASLGNLVWNDLNHNGVQDNGETGIANVTVELYTCSGTFAATTTTNSNGIYGFTNLNAGDYKVKFILPESYAFTSKDASEANDETDSDADLTTGFTGCYTLNAGDVNNSVDAGMYQVQQDLKADLSLTKTVDNAAPKNGDRVTFTITVTNNGPDDAHGVVVSDLLMQGLDFIGATASAGEYNNTTGTWNVGTLLKGASANLIVVVKVNAGTLMTGTVDLGPASNFNVFVLQDVNQPSSDTQGRMAVGRDATLAHYSVGDQLSATPGSDVLIVGRNLTFTVGDVYYGNVVYGNSTNLPVDQVGITGGTLRQGTPIDFDAAKTYLRNLSTQLAQKEANGTVEFQWSGLTLRGTTPLLNVFNVSGSDLSKSSSMTIDVPNGAVVLVNVDGDSVSWTGGLTVSGTDVSNVLYNFHQARALKIQGIDVRGSILAPFADVNFAAGQENGQMICNSLTGMGQFNNVHFIGNIPAERKITNIAEVSAVIEKDPDSTPGNGVESEDDFARVLVTVSPVTDGNTGNGNTGSSQKWNHVADFMSNEMVWNVAFDNSGNALAGTWGGHIYKTEDNGQNWSVLNEGMKAAFIWSIVVNSQNQIFAGTEKGVFTSVDNGKSWNETGLKDIDVRSLVKVSDVLYAGTWGKGVYKSIDNGQTWTEVNKGLSCLAVHALTVSSKGEIYAGTFGGGVFKSADNGSNWTDLNAGYPFIWALGTTSDGMLYAGTYGGGVYYSNDGGATWSKSNNGLASLFIYSVTVDNKDNVYLSSWAGGVYTASANGTIWNSLGMAGQGVSTVAVNPRTGSLLIGTSQGTVYETSLSVTGVEEKKEVPTSFQLMQNYPNPFNPSTTIKFSVPAAGTYTLKVFDVLGKEVAVLINNELTAGNYTVSFNAEKLSTGMYIYHLQGNGVNMTKKMLLMK
;
A
#
# COMPACT_ATOMS: atom_id res chain seq x y z
N MET A 1 3.45 -62.18 -32.42
CA MET A 1 4.36 -63.35 -32.38
C MET A 1 4.38 -63.99 -33.77
N LYS A 2 5.57 -64.04 -34.39
CA LYS A 2 6.02 -64.90 -35.52
C LYS A 2 5.32 -64.80 -36.88
N ALA A 3 5.94 -64.07 -37.81
CA ALA A 3 6.92 -64.59 -38.81
C ALA A 3 7.44 -63.40 -39.65
N LEU A 4 8.63 -62.86 -39.41
CA LEU A 4 9.99 -63.30 -39.83
C LEU A 4 10.45 -62.79 -41.22
N THR A 5 11.46 -61.90 -41.19
CA THR A 5 12.76 -62.05 -41.87
C THR A 5 12.81 -62.02 -43.40
N PHE A 6 13.20 -60.89 -44.03
CA PHE A 6 13.85 -60.93 -45.36
C PHE A 6 14.71 -59.72 -45.80
N ARG A 7 14.81 -58.60 -45.08
CA ARG A 7 15.55 -57.42 -45.60
C ARG A 7 16.99 -57.22 -45.13
N TYR A 8 17.56 -58.17 -44.38
CA TYR A 8 18.93 -58.06 -43.87
C TYR A 8 20.05 -58.65 -44.77
N LEU A 9 19.76 -59.07 -46.01
CA LEU A 9 20.75 -59.80 -46.83
C LEU A 9 21.01 -59.32 -48.27
N LEU A 10 20.43 -58.22 -48.77
CA LEU A 10 20.56 -57.87 -50.20
C LEU A 10 21.38 -56.63 -50.56
N VAL A 11 21.75 -55.74 -49.62
CA VAL A 11 22.55 -54.54 -49.98
C VAL A 11 24.00 -54.58 -49.46
N LEU A 12 24.39 -55.70 -48.83
CA LEU A 12 25.79 -56.11 -48.70
C LEU A 12 26.41 -56.58 -50.03
N ALA A 13 25.66 -56.54 -51.15
CA ALA A 13 26.10 -57.00 -52.46
C ALA A 13 26.56 -55.88 -53.42
N ILE A 14 26.49 -54.59 -53.05
CA ILE A 14 26.94 -53.46 -53.90
C ILE A 14 28.20 -52.77 -53.30
N LEU A 15 28.96 -53.52 -52.48
CA LEU A 15 30.25 -53.09 -51.91
C LEU A 15 31.45 -53.83 -52.49
N ALA A 16 31.30 -54.49 -53.65
CA ALA A 16 32.40 -55.24 -54.25
C ALA A 16 32.38 -55.23 -55.78
N PHE A 17 32.46 -54.06 -56.44
CA PHE A 17 32.99 -53.92 -57.81
C PHE A 17 33.15 -52.44 -58.18
N ALA A 18 34.22 -51.78 -57.70
CA ALA A 18 34.89 -50.64 -58.36
C ALA A 18 36.09 -50.12 -57.52
N SER A 19 36.96 -51.01 -57.04
CA SER A 19 38.32 -50.61 -56.68
C SER A 19 39.23 -50.93 -57.87
N ASN A 20 39.38 -49.96 -58.78
CA ASN A 20 40.54 -49.72 -59.65
C ASN A 20 40.16 -48.77 -60.80
N PHE A 21 40.18 -47.46 -60.54
CA PHE A 21 40.66 -46.53 -61.56
C PHE A 21 41.65 -45.59 -60.91
N VAL A 22 42.91 -45.95 -61.17
CA VAL A 22 44.11 -45.12 -61.28
C VAL A 22 43.92 -43.66 -60.83
N GLN A 23 44.55 -43.38 -59.69
CA GLN A 23 45.16 -42.11 -59.34
C GLN A 23 45.83 -41.47 -60.58
N ALA A 24 45.13 -40.56 -61.28
CA ALA A 24 45.77 -39.68 -62.24
C ALA A 24 46.56 -38.62 -61.46
N SER A 25 47.76 -39.01 -61.05
CA SER A 25 48.81 -38.11 -60.62
C SER A 25 49.05 -37.03 -61.69
N SER A 26 48.97 -35.77 -61.28
CA SER A 26 49.75 -34.62 -61.77
C SER A 26 50.46 -34.77 -63.14
N GLY A 27 49.89 -34.13 -64.15
CA GLY A 27 50.58 -33.20 -65.06
C GLY A 27 51.81 -33.68 -65.81
N ASN A 28 51.63 -34.10 -67.07
CA ASN A 28 52.44 -33.68 -68.22
C ASN A 28 51.81 -34.23 -69.51
N CYS A 29 51.15 -33.36 -70.28
CA CYS A 29 50.76 -33.64 -71.66
C CYS A 29 51.99 -33.52 -72.60
N ASP A 30 51.98 -34.22 -73.72
CA ASP A 30 53.10 -34.23 -74.67
C ASP A 30 53.18 -32.90 -75.43
N LEU A 31 54.28 -32.16 -75.23
CA LEU A 31 54.52 -30.85 -75.86
C LEU A 31 55.27 -30.97 -77.20
N SER A 32 55.70 -32.17 -77.60
CA SER A 32 56.60 -32.34 -78.76
C SER A 32 55.96 -32.07 -80.12
N GLY A 33 54.62 -32.07 -80.22
CA GLY A 33 53.92 -31.85 -81.49
C GLY A 33 53.57 -30.38 -81.78
N PHE A 34 53.86 -29.44 -80.88
CA PHE A 34 53.55 -28.02 -81.06
C PHE A 34 54.53 -27.34 -82.03
N LEU A 35 53.99 -26.40 -82.80
CA LEU A 35 54.68 -25.69 -83.86
C LEU A 35 54.33 -24.19 -83.76
N THR A 36 55.34 -23.34 -83.55
CA THR A 36 55.19 -21.88 -83.62
C THR A 36 56.19 -21.29 -84.60
N TYR A 37 55.86 -20.15 -85.17
CA TYR A 37 56.74 -19.43 -86.10
C TYR A 37 56.90 -17.98 -85.70
N THR A 38 58.14 -17.50 -85.79
CA THR A 38 58.45 -16.08 -85.57
C THR A 38 57.90 -15.18 -86.67
N GLN A 39 57.88 -13.87 -86.41
CA GLN A 39 57.45 -12.86 -87.38
C GLN A 39 58.13 -12.96 -88.75
N GLY A 40 59.44 -13.28 -88.78
CA GLY A 40 60.20 -13.44 -90.03
C GLY A 40 59.78 -14.67 -90.82
N GLY A 41 59.46 -15.77 -90.12
CA GLY A 41 58.93 -16.98 -90.72
C GLY A 41 57.61 -16.71 -91.43
N TRP A 42 56.65 -16.10 -90.73
CA TRP A 42 55.38 -15.71 -91.33
C TRP A 42 55.54 -14.66 -92.44
N GLY A 43 56.50 -13.72 -92.34
CA GLY A 43 56.73 -12.67 -93.34
C GLY A 43 57.42 -13.11 -94.65
N SER A 44 57.97 -14.31 -94.70
CA SER A 44 58.72 -14.81 -95.87
C SER A 44 57.88 -14.94 -97.15
N THR A 45 58.54 -14.82 -98.32
CA THR A 45 57.92 -14.99 -99.65
C THR A 45 57.54 -16.44 -99.93
N ALA A 46 56.37 -16.66 -100.55
CA ALA A 46 55.69 -17.95 -100.77
C ALA A 46 56.44 -19.04 -101.59
N HIS A 47 57.74 -18.89 -101.86
CA HIS A 47 58.52 -19.90 -102.57
C HIS A 47 59.23 -20.84 -101.57
N GLY A 48 58.66 -22.04 -101.39
CA GLY A 48 59.21 -23.12 -100.55
C GLY A 48 58.29 -23.53 -99.39
N LYS A 49 58.70 -24.53 -98.59
CA LYS A 49 57.96 -25.01 -97.40
C LYS A 49 58.13 -24.07 -96.19
N ASN A 50 57.97 -22.77 -96.37
CA ASN A 50 58.03 -21.79 -95.29
C ASN A 50 56.63 -21.43 -94.76
N PRO A 51 56.49 -20.85 -93.56
CA PRO A 51 55.19 -20.51 -92.98
C PRO A 51 54.39 -19.51 -93.82
N GLY A 52 55.08 -18.65 -94.59
CA GLY A 52 54.46 -17.76 -95.57
C GLY A 52 53.56 -18.50 -96.57
N SER A 53 54.00 -19.67 -97.06
CA SER A 53 53.19 -20.52 -97.95
C SER A 53 51.92 -21.07 -97.28
N VAL A 54 51.97 -21.41 -95.98
CA VAL A 54 50.81 -21.88 -95.20
C VAL A 54 49.81 -20.75 -95.02
N ARG A 55 50.30 -19.56 -94.64
CA ARG A 55 49.47 -18.36 -94.57
C ARG A 55 48.79 -18.11 -95.90
N ASP A 56 49.53 -18.00 -97.00
CA ASP A 56 48.97 -17.62 -98.30
C ASP A 56 47.95 -18.64 -98.83
N LYS A 57 48.18 -19.93 -98.58
CA LYS A 57 47.27 -20.99 -99.00
C LYS A 57 45.97 -21.05 -98.19
N TYR A 58 46.04 -20.83 -96.87
CA TYR A 58 44.92 -21.11 -95.96
C TYR A 58 44.32 -19.85 -95.32
N PHE A 59 44.80 -18.66 -95.67
CA PHE A 59 44.37 -17.40 -95.05
C PHE A 59 42.85 -17.22 -95.05
N CYS A 60 42.19 -17.35 -96.21
CA CYS A 60 40.74 -17.15 -96.30
C CYS A 60 39.92 -18.25 -95.58
N GLN A 61 40.52 -19.41 -95.28
CA GLN A 61 39.83 -20.47 -94.52
C GLN A 61 39.87 -20.18 -93.02
N VAL A 62 41.04 -19.76 -92.52
CA VAL A 62 41.22 -19.49 -91.08
C VAL A 62 40.70 -18.10 -90.71
N PHE A 63 40.78 -17.14 -91.63
CA PHE A 63 40.34 -15.76 -91.46
C PHE A 63 39.43 -15.32 -92.62
N PRO A 64 38.21 -15.87 -92.72
CA PRO A 64 37.29 -15.59 -93.84
C PRO A 64 36.89 -14.11 -93.95
N THR A 65 36.94 -13.35 -92.86
CA THR A 65 36.62 -11.91 -92.81
C THR A 65 37.85 -11.01 -92.74
N GLY A 66 39.05 -11.58 -92.91
CA GLY A 66 40.34 -10.94 -92.68
C GLY A 66 40.83 -11.06 -91.23
N LEU A 67 42.12 -10.89 -91.02
CA LEU A 67 42.75 -10.92 -89.70
C LEU A 67 42.66 -9.51 -89.07
N THR A 68 42.21 -9.44 -87.83
CA THR A 68 42.21 -8.22 -87.03
C THR A 68 43.03 -8.46 -85.76
N VAL A 69 44.00 -7.58 -85.48
CA VAL A 69 44.87 -7.66 -84.29
C VAL A 69 44.84 -6.31 -83.59
N GLY A 70 44.71 -6.30 -82.26
CA GLY A 70 44.47 -5.12 -81.45
C GLY A 70 43.02 -5.01 -80.93
N GLY A 71 42.79 -4.03 -80.06
CA GLY A 71 41.50 -3.73 -79.43
C GLY A 71 40.86 -2.45 -79.98
N ASN A 72 40.83 -1.37 -79.19
CA ASN A 72 40.26 -0.08 -79.67
C ASN A 72 40.99 0.47 -80.89
N TYR A 73 42.32 0.29 -80.94
CA TYR A 73 43.12 0.47 -82.14
C TYR A 73 43.44 -0.90 -82.75
N THR A 74 43.02 -1.13 -83.99
CA THR A 74 43.24 -2.42 -84.68
C THR A 74 44.07 -2.26 -85.95
N MET A 75 44.87 -3.29 -86.21
CA MET A 75 45.42 -3.58 -87.54
C MET A 75 44.51 -4.60 -88.21
N LYS A 76 44.00 -4.24 -89.39
CA LYS A 76 43.17 -5.15 -90.19
C LYS A 76 43.87 -5.52 -91.48
N PHE A 77 44.03 -6.81 -91.69
CA PHE A 77 44.64 -7.41 -92.86
C PHE A 77 43.58 -8.23 -93.60
N THR A 78 43.16 -7.74 -94.76
CA THR A 78 42.11 -8.39 -95.56
C THR A 78 42.66 -9.41 -96.55
N THR A 79 43.97 -9.44 -96.78
CA THR A 79 44.64 -10.40 -97.68
C THR A 79 45.92 -10.94 -97.05
N SER A 80 46.30 -12.17 -97.40
CA SER A 80 47.56 -12.77 -96.95
C SER A 80 48.78 -11.96 -97.41
N GLN A 81 48.71 -11.37 -98.61
CA GLN A 81 49.72 -10.44 -99.14
C GLN A 81 49.92 -9.21 -98.25
N SER A 82 48.84 -8.67 -97.66
CA SER A 82 48.94 -7.51 -96.76
C SER A 82 49.70 -7.85 -95.47
N ILE A 83 49.54 -9.07 -94.96
CA ILE A 83 50.31 -9.60 -93.83
C ILE A 83 51.77 -9.84 -94.25
N GLN A 84 52.01 -10.42 -95.43
CA GLN A 84 53.36 -10.62 -95.95
C GLN A 84 54.12 -9.30 -96.06
N ASN A 85 53.48 -8.27 -96.63
CA ASN A 85 54.11 -6.97 -96.79
C ASN A 85 54.43 -6.33 -95.44
N TYR A 86 53.55 -6.53 -94.44
CA TYR A 86 53.74 -6.01 -93.09
C TYR A 86 54.88 -6.72 -92.33
N LEU A 87 54.89 -8.06 -92.34
CA LEU A 87 55.89 -8.85 -91.63
C LEU A 87 57.24 -8.97 -92.39
N GLY A 88 57.22 -9.03 -93.72
CA GLY A 88 58.39 -9.24 -94.59
C GLY A 88 59.19 -7.97 -94.93
N GLY A 89 58.61 -6.79 -94.72
CA GLY A 89 59.25 -5.49 -94.94
C GLY A 89 59.81 -4.83 -93.67
N GLN A 90 59.91 -5.56 -92.55
CA GLN A 90 60.15 -4.99 -91.21
C GLN A 90 59.22 -3.78 -90.98
N GLY A 91 57.91 -4.02 -91.15
CA GLY A 91 56.85 -3.02 -91.33
C GLY A 91 57.15 -1.65 -90.72
N THR A 92 57.23 -0.63 -91.58
CA THR A 92 57.36 0.74 -91.09
C THR A 92 56.06 1.15 -90.39
N PRO A 93 56.11 1.74 -89.18
CA PRO A 93 54.93 2.11 -88.37
C PRO A 93 53.93 3.05 -89.05
N SER A 94 54.28 3.63 -90.20
CA SER A 94 53.53 4.65 -90.94
C SER A 94 52.24 4.15 -91.62
N ARG A 95 51.82 2.89 -91.43
CA ARG A 95 50.52 2.36 -91.92
C ARG A 95 49.45 2.22 -90.84
N LEU A 96 49.66 2.83 -89.67
CA LEU A 96 48.67 2.97 -88.61
C LEU A 96 47.96 4.32 -88.80
N THR A 97 46.63 4.31 -88.92
CA THR A 97 45.80 5.42 -89.45
C THR A 97 45.67 6.66 -88.56
N LYS A 98 46.46 6.80 -87.48
CA LYS A 98 46.68 8.04 -86.72
C LYS A 98 47.83 7.84 -85.73
N SER A 99 48.60 8.92 -85.52
CA SER A 99 49.86 8.98 -84.78
C SER A 99 49.83 8.24 -83.44
N TYR A 100 50.68 7.22 -83.36
CA TYR A 100 51.14 6.61 -82.13
C TYR A 100 51.83 7.66 -81.22
N THR A 101 51.69 7.51 -79.91
CA THR A 101 52.86 7.61 -79.02
C THR A 101 53.85 6.56 -79.47
N ASN A 102 54.78 7.02 -80.27
CA ASN A 102 55.83 6.30 -80.93
C ASN A 102 56.41 5.09 -80.15
N PRO A 103 56.20 3.81 -80.57
CA PRO A 103 56.93 2.66 -80.05
C PRO A 103 58.32 2.55 -80.71
N THR A 104 58.73 3.53 -81.55
CA THR A 104 60.06 3.53 -82.19
C THR A 104 61.18 4.12 -81.34
N SER A 105 61.02 4.29 -80.02
CA SER A 105 62.10 4.78 -79.16
C SER A 105 62.41 3.89 -77.95
N THR A 106 62.53 2.57 -78.18
CA THR A 106 63.24 1.51 -77.42
C THR A 106 62.38 0.24 -77.35
N GLU A 107 62.86 -0.89 -77.92
CA GLU A 107 62.40 -2.31 -77.86
C GLU A 107 60.92 -2.66 -78.17
N SER A 108 59.98 -1.76 -77.87
CA SER A 108 58.53 -1.83 -78.07
C SER A 108 58.05 -1.72 -79.54
N GLY A 109 58.93 -1.35 -80.47
CA GLY A 109 58.63 -1.22 -81.90
C GLY A 109 58.24 -2.54 -82.58
N ASN A 110 58.55 -3.68 -81.94
CA ASN A 110 58.27 -5.02 -82.47
C ASN A 110 56.98 -5.66 -81.89
N PHE A 111 56.29 -5.04 -80.94
CA PHE A 111 55.17 -5.71 -80.27
C PHE A 111 54.02 -6.02 -81.24
N GLY A 112 53.67 -5.07 -82.10
CA GLY A 112 52.60 -5.27 -83.10
C GLY A 112 52.93 -6.38 -84.11
N VAL A 113 54.18 -6.52 -84.52
CA VAL A 113 54.61 -7.59 -85.44
C VAL A 113 54.67 -8.95 -84.74
N GLN A 114 55.08 -9.00 -83.47
CA GLN A 114 55.01 -10.21 -82.65
C GLN A 114 53.57 -10.66 -82.39
N MET A 115 52.66 -9.74 -82.14
CA MET A 115 51.25 -10.05 -81.92
C MET A 115 50.55 -10.56 -83.17
N VAL A 116 50.89 -10.02 -84.35
CA VAL A 116 50.40 -10.58 -85.62
C VAL A 116 50.93 -12.01 -85.80
N ALA A 117 52.22 -12.26 -85.54
CA ALA A 117 52.80 -13.61 -85.60
C ALA A 117 52.16 -14.59 -84.61
N LEU A 118 51.91 -14.16 -83.37
CA LEU A 118 51.29 -15.00 -82.33
C LEU A 118 49.84 -15.33 -82.65
N THR A 119 49.09 -14.34 -83.13
CA THR A 119 47.71 -14.57 -83.57
C THR A 119 47.66 -15.57 -84.71
N LEU A 120 48.61 -15.51 -85.66
CA LEU A 120 48.73 -16.52 -86.70
C LEU A 120 49.03 -17.91 -86.11
N ASN A 121 50.00 -18.03 -85.20
CA ASN A 121 50.33 -19.31 -84.56
C ASN A 121 49.12 -19.94 -83.87
N VAL A 122 48.43 -19.19 -83.01
CA VAL A 122 47.29 -19.69 -82.23
C VAL A 122 46.14 -20.13 -83.12
N TYR A 123 45.75 -19.32 -84.09
CA TYR A 123 44.58 -19.61 -84.92
C TYR A 123 44.86 -20.70 -85.96
N PHE A 124 46.06 -20.74 -86.55
CA PHE A 124 46.42 -21.82 -87.47
C PHE A 124 46.61 -23.16 -86.74
N ASP A 125 47.13 -23.18 -85.52
CA ASP A 125 47.22 -24.39 -84.69
C ASP A 125 45.82 -24.90 -84.32
N ASN A 126 44.96 -24.01 -83.82
CA ASN A 126 43.58 -24.37 -83.47
C ASN A 126 42.74 -24.81 -84.70
N ALA A 127 43.09 -24.36 -85.92
CA ALA A 127 42.50 -24.83 -87.18
C ALA A 127 43.16 -26.11 -87.74
N GLY A 128 44.13 -26.68 -87.02
CA GLY A 128 44.88 -27.88 -87.40
C GLY A 128 45.71 -27.72 -88.67
N LYS A 129 46.17 -26.50 -88.97
CA LYS A 129 46.98 -26.19 -90.18
C LYS A 129 48.46 -26.12 -89.91
N ILE A 130 48.84 -25.96 -88.65
CA ILE A 130 50.20 -26.11 -88.13
C ILE A 130 50.10 -26.94 -86.82
N GLY A 131 51.15 -27.64 -86.43
CA GLY A 131 51.10 -28.52 -85.25
C GLY A 131 50.36 -29.84 -85.50
N SER A 132 50.52 -30.79 -84.58
CA SER A 132 49.76 -32.06 -84.59
C SER A 132 49.41 -32.53 -83.16
N ASN A 133 48.79 -31.64 -82.36
CA ASN A 133 48.55 -31.86 -80.93
C ASN A 133 47.09 -32.14 -80.60
N ALA A 134 46.86 -32.92 -79.54
CA ALA A 134 45.53 -33.16 -78.98
C ALA A 134 45.01 -31.97 -78.14
N LEU A 135 45.92 -31.24 -77.50
CA LEU A 135 45.65 -29.97 -76.81
C LEU A 135 45.98 -28.81 -77.76
N ALA A 136 45.19 -27.74 -77.77
CA ALA A 136 45.48 -26.59 -78.62
C ALA A 136 46.51 -25.66 -77.96
N LEU A 137 47.32 -24.98 -78.77
CA LEU A 137 48.38 -24.09 -78.28
C LEU A 137 47.82 -23.00 -77.36
N LYS A 138 46.59 -22.55 -77.65
CA LYS A 138 45.89 -21.53 -76.87
C LYS A 138 45.65 -21.95 -75.40
N ASP A 139 45.60 -23.25 -75.12
CA ASP A 139 45.25 -23.82 -73.82
C ASP A 139 46.49 -24.15 -72.98
N LEU A 140 47.69 -24.04 -73.56
CA LEU A 140 48.93 -24.18 -72.80
C LEU A 140 49.11 -23.01 -71.83
N VAL A 141 49.70 -23.31 -70.68
CA VAL A 141 49.91 -22.36 -69.59
C VAL A 141 51.32 -21.82 -69.64
N ILE A 142 51.46 -20.50 -69.56
CA ILE A 142 52.73 -19.82 -69.45
C ILE A 142 53.35 -20.16 -68.10
N LEU A 143 54.57 -20.70 -68.10
CA LEU A 143 55.24 -21.14 -66.88
C LEU A 143 55.96 -20.02 -66.14
N SER A 144 56.40 -18.99 -66.85
CA SER A 144 57.36 -18.02 -66.31
C SER A 144 57.10 -16.60 -66.80
N GLY A 145 57.74 -15.64 -66.15
CA GLY A 145 57.52 -14.21 -66.38
C GLY A 145 56.22 -13.69 -65.76
N LYS A 146 55.88 -12.45 -66.09
CA LYS A 146 54.74 -11.72 -65.52
C LYS A 146 53.38 -12.36 -65.81
N PHE A 147 53.31 -13.18 -66.86
CA PHE A 147 52.09 -13.86 -67.28
C PHE A 147 52.06 -15.34 -66.86
N ALA A 148 52.97 -15.77 -65.98
CA ALA A 148 52.97 -17.13 -65.45
C ALA A 148 51.60 -17.52 -64.86
N GLY A 149 51.15 -18.74 -65.13
CA GLY A 149 49.85 -19.27 -64.72
C GLY A 149 48.69 -18.91 -65.65
N LYS A 150 48.87 -17.98 -66.61
CA LYS A 150 47.86 -17.69 -67.63
C LYS A 150 48.00 -18.64 -68.81
N THR A 151 46.88 -18.98 -69.43
CA THR A 151 46.88 -19.66 -70.73
C THR A 151 47.34 -18.71 -71.84
N VAL A 152 47.84 -19.26 -72.95
CA VAL A 152 48.21 -18.49 -74.14
C VAL A 152 47.03 -17.69 -74.68
N SER A 153 45.80 -18.22 -74.59
CA SER A 153 44.58 -17.53 -75.00
C SER A 153 44.28 -16.29 -74.14
N GLU A 154 44.38 -16.43 -72.81
CA GLU A 154 44.18 -15.31 -71.88
C GLU A 154 45.25 -14.22 -72.08
N PHE A 155 46.50 -14.64 -72.27
CA PHE A 155 47.58 -13.72 -72.61
C PHE A 155 47.27 -12.99 -73.93
N LEU A 156 46.88 -13.71 -74.99
CA LEU A 156 46.58 -13.13 -76.30
C LEU A 156 45.44 -12.11 -76.23
N ALA A 157 44.42 -12.36 -75.41
CA ALA A 157 43.33 -11.42 -75.19
C ALA A 157 43.79 -10.12 -74.51
N LEU A 158 44.61 -10.24 -73.45
CA LEU A 158 45.19 -9.08 -72.75
C LEU A 158 46.13 -8.29 -73.66
N ALA A 159 46.98 -8.99 -74.41
CA ALA A 159 47.96 -8.38 -75.29
C ALA A 159 47.30 -7.65 -76.47
N ASN A 160 46.19 -8.17 -77.02
CA ASN A 160 45.39 -7.46 -78.03
C ASN A 160 44.75 -6.19 -77.48
N ARG A 161 44.24 -6.20 -76.24
CA ARG A 161 43.73 -4.99 -75.58
C ARG A 161 44.84 -3.96 -75.36
N ALA A 162 46.00 -4.40 -74.87
CA ALA A 162 47.17 -3.54 -74.69
C ALA A 162 47.59 -2.88 -76.01
N LEU A 163 47.73 -3.68 -77.07
CA LEU A 163 48.03 -3.19 -78.42
C LEU A 163 46.94 -2.25 -78.95
N GLY A 164 45.70 -2.47 -78.54
CA GLY A 164 44.56 -1.59 -78.76
C GLY A 164 44.60 -0.26 -78.01
N GLY A 165 45.70 0.06 -77.33
CA GLY A 165 45.91 1.31 -76.60
C GLY A 165 45.40 1.30 -75.16
N GLU A 166 44.95 0.14 -74.66
CA GLU A 166 44.50 0.02 -73.28
C GLU A 166 45.68 -0.15 -72.32
N ALA A 167 45.76 0.67 -71.28
CA ALA A 167 46.73 0.47 -70.21
C ALA A 167 46.30 -0.71 -69.33
N ILE A 168 46.96 -1.87 -69.47
CA ILE A 168 46.67 -3.03 -68.63
C ILE A 168 47.50 -2.94 -67.34
N SER A 169 46.81 -2.65 -66.24
CA SER A 169 47.44 -2.48 -64.93
C SER A 169 48.37 -3.65 -64.58
N GLY A 170 49.58 -3.33 -64.12
CA GLY A 170 50.60 -4.30 -63.70
C GLY A 170 51.51 -4.84 -64.80
N TYR A 171 51.26 -4.48 -66.07
CA TYR A 171 52.05 -4.93 -67.22
C TYR A 171 52.52 -3.76 -68.08
N THR A 172 53.76 -3.82 -68.54
CA THR A 172 54.32 -2.88 -69.50
C THR A 172 54.24 -3.42 -70.93
N TYR A 173 54.35 -2.54 -71.93
CA TYR A 173 54.45 -2.98 -73.32
C TYR A 173 55.67 -3.87 -73.59
N SER A 174 56.77 -3.69 -72.84
CA SER A 174 57.92 -4.59 -72.90
C SER A 174 57.53 -5.99 -72.40
N ASP A 175 56.85 -6.09 -71.25
CA ASP A 175 56.41 -7.38 -70.71
C ASP A 175 55.55 -8.16 -71.73
N PHE A 176 54.64 -7.47 -72.41
CA PHE A 176 53.83 -8.08 -73.46
C PHE A 176 54.64 -8.46 -74.70
N ASN A 177 55.55 -7.59 -75.14
CA ASN A 177 56.44 -7.88 -76.27
C ASN A 177 57.31 -9.11 -76.00
N ASP A 178 57.90 -9.18 -74.81
CA ASP A 178 58.83 -10.23 -74.41
C ASP A 178 58.10 -11.56 -74.24
N ALA A 179 56.91 -11.55 -73.62
CA ALA A 179 56.07 -12.74 -73.53
C ALA A 179 55.55 -13.21 -74.89
N ALA A 180 55.10 -12.30 -75.77
CA ALA A 180 54.65 -12.67 -77.10
C ALA A 180 55.79 -13.24 -77.96
N ALA A 181 56.99 -12.66 -77.87
CA ALA A 181 58.19 -13.17 -78.51
C ALA A 181 58.55 -14.55 -77.97
N ALA A 182 58.57 -14.73 -76.64
CA ALA A 182 58.88 -16.01 -76.01
C ALA A 182 57.90 -17.12 -76.42
N ILE A 183 56.60 -16.82 -76.53
CA ILE A 183 55.60 -17.80 -77.01
C ILE A 183 55.82 -18.12 -78.49
N ASN A 184 56.02 -17.11 -79.34
CA ASN A 184 56.28 -17.32 -80.77
C ASN A 184 57.54 -18.16 -81.03
N GLU A 185 58.54 -18.01 -80.19
CA GLU A 185 59.81 -18.73 -80.27
C GLU A 185 59.83 -20.04 -79.49
N ASN A 186 58.80 -20.35 -78.69
CA ASN A 186 58.85 -21.50 -77.79
C ASN A 186 59.03 -22.80 -78.56
N PHE A 187 58.33 -22.93 -79.68
CA PHE A 187 58.36 -24.09 -80.57
C PHE A 187 58.84 -23.73 -81.99
N ASP A 188 59.85 -22.86 -82.13
CA ASP A 188 60.28 -22.27 -83.41
C ASP A 188 60.50 -23.33 -84.51
N ASN A 189 59.61 -23.33 -85.51
CA ASN A 189 59.51 -24.30 -86.60
C ASN A 189 59.43 -25.78 -86.14
N GLY A 190 59.03 -26.02 -84.89
CA GLY A 190 58.81 -27.33 -84.26
C GLY A 190 60.11 -28.07 -83.96
N THR A 191 61.24 -27.36 -83.95
CA THR A 191 62.57 -27.98 -83.81
C THR A 191 63.16 -27.88 -82.40
N VAL A 192 62.57 -27.06 -81.52
CA VAL A 192 63.05 -26.80 -80.15
C VAL A 192 61.83 -26.51 -79.26
N ASP A 193 61.75 -27.06 -78.05
CA ASP A 193 60.86 -26.57 -76.98
C ASP A 193 61.71 -25.78 -75.97
N LYS A 194 61.46 -24.48 -75.84
CA LYS A 194 62.21 -23.60 -74.93
C LYS A 194 61.69 -23.64 -73.48
N GLY A 195 60.67 -24.44 -73.17
CA GLY A 195 60.17 -24.68 -71.81
C GLY A 195 59.38 -23.51 -71.20
N PHE A 196 58.91 -22.57 -72.03
CA PHE A 196 58.12 -21.43 -71.56
C PHE A 196 56.64 -21.78 -71.31
N LEU A 197 56.17 -22.91 -71.86
CA LEU A 197 54.78 -23.36 -71.80
C LEU A 197 54.66 -24.75 -71.15
N THR A 198 53.54 -25.01 -70.47
CA THR A 198 53.19 -26.30 -69.85
C THR A 198 51.71 -26.65 -69.98
N CYS A 199 51.34 -27.83 -69.47
CA CYS A 199 49.98 -28.35 -69.42
C CYS A 199 49.23 -27.95 -68.13
N PRO A 200 47.88 -27.86 -68.15
CA PRO A 200 47.06 -27.49 -66.98
C PRO A 200 46.90 -28.61 -65.91
N THR A 201 46.65 -28.27 -64.63
CA THR A 201 46.50 -29.20 -63.46
C THR A 201 45.02 -29.43 -63.00
N ALA A 202 44.70 -30.55 -62.32
CA ALA A 202 43.32 -31.00 -61.97
C ALA A 202 42.71 -30.48 -60.62
N PRO A 203 41.36 -30.41 -60.44
CA PRO A 203 40.69 -29.77 -59.29
C PRO A 203 40.29 -30.66 -58.06
N LYS A 204 40.21 -30.05 -56.85
CA LYS A 204 39.72 -30.50 -55.51
C LYS A 204 38.16 -30.53 -55.33
N PRO A 205 37.58 -31.37 -54.43
CA PRO A 205 36.13 -31.55 -54.20
C PRO A 205 35.41 -30.42 -53.41
N VAL A 206 34.07 -30.41 -53.40
CA VAL A 206 33.17 -29.33 -52.89
C VAL A 206 32.00 -29.87 -52.01
N SER A 207 31.25 -29.00 -51.30
CA SER A 207 30.05 -29.38 -50.49
C SER A 207 28.91 -28.33 -50.54
N ILE A 208 27.66 -28.75 -50.27
CA ILE A 208 26.48 -27.85 -50.23
C ILE A 208 25.40 -28.28 -49.21
N GLY A 209 24.70 -27.34 -48.57
CA GLY A 209 23.50 -27.54 -47.74
C GLY A 209 23.52 -26.78 -46.42
N ASP A 210 22.38 -26.59 -45.75
CA ASP A 210 22.32 -26.03 -44.39
C ASP A 210 21.06 -26.48 -43.62
N LYS A 211 19.89 -25.83 -43.78
CA LYS A 211 18.73 -26.06 -42.91
C LYS A 211 17.34 -25.92 -43.58
N VAL A 212 16.35 -26.61 -43.02
CA VAL A 212 14.90 -26.42 -43.26
C VAL A 212 14.21 -26.03 -41.96
N TRP A 213 13.38 -24.99 -41.96
CA TRP A 213 12.78 -24.44 -40.73
C TRP A 213 11.30 -24.06 -40.87
N LEU A 214 10.62 -23.96 -39.74
CA LEU A 214 9.24 -23.51 -39.62
C LEU A 214 9.18 -21.98 -39.56
N ASP A 215 8.83 -21.37 -40.68
CA ASP A 215 8.60 -19.93 -40.80
C ASP A 215 7.24 -19.58 -40.21
N SER A 216 7.25 -19.13 -38.96
CA SER A 216 6.02 -18.96 -38.17
C SER A 216 5.37 -17.59 -38.37
N ASP A 217 6.13 -16.60 -38.80
CA ASP A 217 5.64 -15.24 -39.06
C ASP A 217 5.47 -14.92 -40.56
N LEU A 218 5.79 -15.88 -41.42
CA LEU A 218 5.64 -15.85 -42.88
C LEU A 218 6.48 -14.77 -43.53
N ASP A 219 7.59 -14.36 -42.90
CA ASP A 219 8.46 -13.33 -43.42
C ASP A 219 9.51 -13.88 -44.40
N GLY A 220 9.81 -15.18 -44.39
CA GLY A 220 10.78 -15.84 -45.25
C GLY A 220 12.24 -15.73 -44.80
N VAL A 221 12.49 -15.19 -43.60
CA VAL A 221 13.80 -15.02 -42.96
C VAL A 221 13.89 -15.95 -41.76
N GLN A 222 14.99 -16.69 -41.64
CA GLN A 222 15.24 -17.53 -40.46
C GLN A 222 15.47 -16.69 -39.20
N GLY A 223 14.48 -16.70 -38.31
CA GLY A 223 14.50 -16.05 -37.00
C GLY A 223 15.21 -16.85 -35.89
N LEU A 224 15.53 -16.18 -34.78
CA LEU A 224 16.18 -16.83 -33.60
C LEU A 224 15.25 -17.81 -32.87
N THR A 225 13.94 -17.68 -33.05
CA THR A 225 12.91 -18.49 -32.37
C THR A 225 12.29 -19.54 -33.27
N GLU A 226 12.72 -19.63 -34.52
CA GLU A 226 12.13 -20.52 -35.51
C GLU A 226 12.78 -21.90 -35.47
N GLU A 227 11.95 -22.91 -35.29
CA GLU A 227 12.39 -24.29 -35.09
C GLU A 227 12.75 -24.96 -36.42
N GLY A 228 13.72 -25.88 -36.38
CA GLY A 228 14.04 -26.71 -37.54
C GLY A 228 12.98 -27.77 -37.78
N LEU A 229 12.74 -28.14 -39.05
CA LEU A 229 11.79 -29.18 -39.40
C LEU A 229 12.49 -30.51 -39.69
N GLU A 230 12.26 -31.50 -38.83
CA GLU A 230 12.79 -32.86 -38.97
C GLU A 230 12.12 -33.64 -40.11
N ASP A 231 12.82 -34.64 -40.64
CA ASP A 231 12.30 -35.63 -41.61
C ASP A 231 11.86 -35.07 -42.98
N VAL A 232 12.31 -33.87 -43.35
CA VAL A 232 12.11 -33.30 -44.69
C VAL A 232 13.08 -33.96 -45.67
N THR A 233 12.57 -34.52 -46.76
CA THR A 233 13.40 -35.13 -47.80
C THR A 233 14.04 -34.05 -48.69
N VAL A 234 15.36 -34.09 -48.84
CA VAL A 234 16.15 -33.13 -49.63
C VAL A 234 16.93 -33.86 -50.72
N GLN A 235 16.78 -33.42 -51.97
CA GLN A 235 17.34 -34.07 -53.15
C GLN A 235 18.34 -33.15 -53.87
N LEU A 236 19.54 -33.64 -54.14
CA LEU A 236 20.58 -32.92 -54.89
C LEU A 236 20.52 -33.29 -56.38
N TYR A 237 20.46 -32.28 -57.23
CA TYR A 237 20.49 -32.41 -58.69
C TYR A 237 21.70 -31.69 -59.28
N ASN A 238 22.15 -32.14 -60.45
CA ASN A 238 22.92 -31.25 -61.32
C ASN A 238 21.98 -30.25 -62.02
N CYS A 239 22.54 -29.15 -62.53
CA CYS A 239 21.74 -28.12 -63.19
C CYS A 239 21.06 -28.56 -64.49
N SER A 240 21.51 -29.68 -65.07
CA SER A 240 20.86 -30.35 -66.21
C SER A 240 19.64 -31.18 -65.80
N GLY A 241 19.33 -31.30 -64.50
CA GLY A 241 18.13 -31.95 -63.98
C GLY A 241 18.28 -33.44 -63.63
N ALA A 242 19.49 -33.99 -63.62
CA ALA A 242 19.73 -35.36 -63.16
C ALA A 242 19.90 -35.40 -61.63
N LEU A 243 19.19 -36.31 -60.96
CA LEU A 243 19.34 -36.55 -59.51
C LEU A 243 20.72 -37.16 -59.24
N ILE A 244 21.44 -36.57 -58.30
CA ILE A 244 22.78 -36.99 -57.88
C ILE A 244 22.72 -37.75 -56.55
N SER A 245 21.96 -37.24 -55.57
CA SER A 245 21.88 -37.82 -54.23
C SER A 245 20.61 -37.33 -53.49
N GLU A 246 20.28 -37.95 -52.36
CA GLU A 246 19.13 -37.62 -51.50
C GLU A 246 19.49 -37.84 -50.03
N THR A 247 18.92 -37.02 -49.14
CA THR A 247 19.05 -37.12 -47.68
C THR A 247 17.77 -36.62 -46.99
N THR A 248 17.70 -36.69 -45.67
CA THR A 248 16.61 -36.13 -44.84
C THR A 248 17.18 -35.20 -43.79
N THR A 249 16.41 -34.19 -43.38
CA THR A 249 16.81 -33.28 -42.31
C THR A 249 16.82 -33.96 -40.94
N ASP A 250 17.69 -33.50 -40.04
CA ASP A 250 17.74 -33.94 -38.64
C ASP A 250 16.72 -33.21 -37.75
N LEU A 251 16.68 -33.54 -36.45
CA LEU A 251 15.80 -32.91 -35.45
C LEU A 251 15.90 -31.36 -35.41
N ASN A 252 17.03 -30.80 -35.82
CA ASN A 252 17.24 -29.35 -35.86
C ASN A 252 17.03 -28.78 -37.27
N GLY A 253 16.53 -29.58 -38.21
CA GLY A 253 16.28 -29.20 -39.59
C GLY A 253 17.50 -29.24 -40.52
N ASN A 254 18.68 -29.69 -40.07
CA ASN A 254 19.91 -29.55 -40.86
C ASN A 254 20.10 -30.66 -41.90
N TYR A 255 20.77 -30.36 -43.03
CA TYR A 255 21.13 -31.33 -44.07
C TYR A 255 22.42 -30.96 -44.83
N TYR A 256 23.17 -31.95 -45.35
CA TYR A 256 24.42 -31.70 -46.08
C TYR A 256 24.74 -32.72 -47.19
N PHE A 257 25.24 -32.23 -48.33
CA PHE A 257 25.90 -33.03 -49.38
C PHE A 257 27.40 -32.73 -49.43
N LYS A 258 28.24 -33.75 -49.18
CA LYS A 258 29.70 -33.62 -49.04
C LYS A 258 30.45 -34.38 -50.13
N ASN A 259 31.69 -33.97 -50.42
CA ASN A 259 32.62 -34.62 -51.37
C ASN A 259 32.11 -34.65 -52.83
N LEU A 260 31.48 -33.57 -53.27
CA LEU A 260 31.00 -33.41 -54.63
C LEU A 260 32.15 -33.00 -55.57
N ASN A 261 32.01 -33.28 -56.87
CA ASN A 261 32.91 -32.72 -57.87
C ASN A 261 32.62 -31.22 -58.05
N PRO A 262 33.58 -30.36 -58.41
CA PRO A 262 33.27 -28.99 -58.80
C PRO A 262 32.30 -28.97 -59.99
N GLY A 263 31.30 -28.12 -59.94
CA GLY A 263 30.23 -28.08 -60.93
C GLY A 263 28.98 -27.38 -60.43
N ASP A 264 27.94 -27.42 -61.27
CA ASP A 264 26.70 -26.70 -61.03
C ASP A 264 25.63 -27.61 -60.42
N TYR A 265 25.16 -27.25 -59.23
CA TYR A 265 24.21 -28.02 -58.42
C TYR A 265 22.97 -27.21 -58.09
N LYS A 266 21.83 -27.90 -57.95
CA LYS A 266 20.61 -27.34 -57.38
C LYS A 266 19.95 -28.35 -56.46
N ILE A 267 19.19 -27.87 -55.51
CA ILE A 267 18.58 -28.69 -54.46
C ILE A 267 17.07 -28.65 -54.64
N LYS A 268 16.40 -29.76 -54.31
CA LYS A 268 14.94 -29.83 -54.23
C LYS A 268 14.55 -30.26 -52.83
N PHE A 269 13.80 -29.41 -52.17
CA PHE A 269 13.11 -29.73 -50.92
C PHE A 269 11.76 -30.37 -51.25
N VAL A 270 11.46 -31.51 -50.63
CA VAL A 270 10.18 -32.21 -50.80
C VAL A 270 9.32 -31.91 -49.58
N ILE A 271 8.31 -31.07 -49.77
CA ILE A 271 7.42 -30.63 -48.70
C ILE A 271 6.52 -31.77 -48.20
N THR A 272 6.38 -31.90 -46.88
CA THR A 272 5.50 -32.89 -46.22
C THR A 272 4.03 -32.45 -46.27
N GLU A 273 3.09 -33.41 -46.27
CA GLU A 273 1.66 -33.11 -46.22
C GLU A 273 1.32 -32.26 -44.98
N GLY A 274 0.63 -31.14 -45.19
CA GLY A 274 0.33 -30.18 -44.12
C GLY A 274 1.21 -28.94 -44.10
N TYR A 275 2.19 -28.79 -45.00
CA TYR A 275 3.05 -27.60 -45.09
C TYR A 275 3.09 -26.99 -46.50
N LEU A 276 3.49 -25.72 -46.59
CA LEU A 276 3.74 -24.93 -47.80
C LEU A 276 5.10 -24.21 -47.68
N PHE A 277 5.79 -23.97 -48.79
CA PHE A 277 7.01 -23.16 -48.79
C PHE A 277 6.72 -21.69 -48.53
N THR A 278 7.61 -21.01 -47.80
CA THR A 278 7.53 -19.57 -47.56
C THR A 278 8.13 -18.74 -48.70
N LYS A 279 8.15 -17.41 -48.54
CA LYS A 279 8.73 -16.45 -49.48
C LYS A 279 10.19 -16.76 -49.75
N LYS A 280 10.52 -16.84 -51.03
CA LYS A 280 11.86 -17.10 -51.53
C LYS A 280 12.72 -15.82 -51.55
N ASP A 281 14.02 -15.95 -51.27
CA ASP A 281 15.07 -14.93 -51.39
C ASP A 281 14.78 -13.64 -50.60
N ASN A 282 14.11 -13.77 -49.45
CA ASN A 282 13.72 -12.64 -48.60
C ASN A 282 14.53 -12.66 -47.31
N GLY A 283 15.78 -12.16 -47.34
CA GLY A 283 16.69 -12.13 -46.21
C GLY A 283 18.14 -11.88 -46.66
N GLY A 284 19.10 -12.13 -45.76
CA GLY A 284 20.48 -12.33 -46.19
C GLY A 284 20.68 -13.79 -46.60
N ASP A 285 21.55 -14.06 -47.56
CA ASP A 285 21.76 -15.39 -48.16
C ASP A 285 21.96 -16.52 -47.12
N ASP A 286 22.50 -16.22 -45.93
CA ASP A 286 22.72 -17.20 -44.85
C ASP A 286 21.46 -17.51 -44.01
N LYS A 287 20.32 -16.91 -44.35
CA LYS A 287 19.10 -16.94 -43.54
C LYS A 287 17.81 -16.88 -44.35
N ASP A 288 17.85 -16.70 -45.66
CA ASP A 288 16.64 -16.67 -46.48
C ASP A 288 16.28 -18.07 -46.99
N SER A 289 15.07 -18.21 -47.54
CA SER A 289 14.63 -19.47 -48.13
C SER A 289 14.95 -19.46 -49.62
N ASP A 290 15.75 -20.41 -50.11
CA ASP A 290 16.09 -20.53 -51.53
C ASP A 290 15.06 -21.33 -52.35
N ALA A 291 14.18 -22.05 -51.65
CA ALA A 291 13.23 -22.98 -52.25
C ALA A 291 12.14 -22.26 -53.04
N ASP A 292 11.95 -22.66 -54.31
CA ASP A 292 10.84 -22.18 -55.12
C ASP A 292 9.48 -22.62 -54.54
N LEU A 293 8.58 -21.65 -54.38
CA LEU A 293 7.26 -21.80 -53.75
C LEU A 293 6.40 -22.95 -54.29
N THR A 294 6.56 -23.30 -55.58
CA THR A 294 5.72 -24.29 -56.26
C THR A 294 6.43 -25.62 -56.45
N THR A 295 7.72 -25.58 -56.74
CA THR A 295 8.49 -26.74 -57.19
C THR A 295 9.44 -27.29 -56.12
N GLY A 296 9.75 -26.50 -55.09
CA GLY A 296 10.73 -26.81 -54.05
C GLY A 296 12.18 -26.75 -54.51
N PHE A 297 12.46 -26.35 -55.75
CA PHE A 297 13.81 -26.26 -56.29
C PHE A 297 14.49 -24.94 -55.94
N THR A 298 15.79 -25.00 -55.66
CA THR A 298 16.66 -23.84 -55.58
C THR A 298 17.19 -23.43 -56.95
N THR A 299 17.87 -22.28 -57.01
CA THR A 299 18.67 -21.91 -58.18
C THR A 299 19.89 -22.81 -58.34
N CYS A 300 20.62 -22.63 -59.44
CA CYS A 300 21.87 -23.31 -59.69
C CYS A 300 23.03 -22.61 -58.97
N TYR A 301 23.77 -23.36 -58.15
CA TYR A 301 25.01 -22.93 -57.50
C TYR A 301 26.20 -23.55 -58.22
N THR A 302 27.11 -22.71 -58.70
CA THR A 302 28.39 -23.13 -59.27
C THR A 302 29.42 -23.26 -58.16
N LEU A 303 29.84 -24.49 -57.86
CA LEU A 303 30.85 -24.75 -56.84
C LEU A 303 32.22 -24.95 -57.48
N SER A 304 33.13 -24.01 -57.21
CA SER A 304 34.51 -24.05 -57.66
C SER A 304 35.34 -25.01 -56.81
N SER A 305 36.48 -25.43 -57.35
CA SER A 305 37.35 -26.41 -56.70
C SER A 305 37.73 -26.06 -55.25
N GLY A 306 37.27 -26.86 -54.29
CA GLY A 306 37.50 -26.67 -52.85
C GLY A 306 36.45 -25.83 -52.11
N GLU A 307 35.40 -25.38 -52.78
CA GLU A 307 34.33 -24.54 -52.22
C GLU A 307 33.32 -25.33 -51.37
N ASN A 308 32.81 -24.74 -50.30
CA ASN A 308 31.66 -25.27 -49.56
C ASN A 308 30.61 -24.16 -49.43
N ASN A 309 29.36 -24.45 -49.80
CA ASN A 309 28.24 -23.52 -49.73
C ASN A 309 27.21 -23.98 -48.68
N TYR A 310 27.11 -23.28 -47.57
CA TYR A 310 26.17 -23.58 -46.48
C TYR A 310 25.17 -22.44 -46.28
N THR A 311 24.68 -21.88 -47.37
CA THR A 311 23.68 -20.80 -47.40
C THR A 311 22.50 -21.25 -48.26
N VAL A 312 22.11 -22.52 -48.14
CA VAL A 312 21.08 -23.11 -49.01
C VAL A 312 20.01 -23.73 -48.14
N ASP A 313 18.94 -23.00 -47.96
CA ASP A 313 17.96 -23.23 -46.91
C ASP A 313 16.52 -23.24 -47.46
N ALA A 314 15.58 -23.76 -46.66
CA ALA A 314 14.15 -23.70 -47.00
C ALA A 314 13.26 -23.39 -45.78
N GLY A 315 12.52 -22.29 -45.85
CA GLY A 315 11.48 -21.96 -44.88
C GLY A 315 10.13 -22.53 -45.32
N VAL A 316 9.37 -23.08 -44.37
CA VAL A 316 8.04 -23.66 -44.62
C VAL A 316 7.06 -23.27 -43.53
N TYR A 317 5.77 -23.20 -43.84
CA TYR A 317 4.71 -22.91 -42.88
C TYR A 317 3.55 -23.90 -43.02
N GLU A 318 2.76 -24.06 -41.96
CA GLU A 318 1.63 -24.99 -41.98
C GLU A 318 0.54 -24.55 -42.97
N LYS A 319 0.09 -25.49 -43.81
CA LYS A 319 -1.00 -25.30 -44.76
C LYS A 319 -2.29 -24.95 -44.00
N PRO A 320 -2.95 -23.81 -44.31
CA PRO A 320 -4.19 -23.44 -43.64
C PRO A 320 -5.29 -24.48 -43.90
N SER A 321 -5.83 -25.09 -42.84
CA SER A 321 -7.05 -25.92 -42.92
C SER A 321 -8.29 -25.02 -43.05
N PRO A 322 -9.26 -25.32 -43.94
CA PRO A 322 -10.50 -24.57 -44.01
C PRO A 322 -11.28 -24.74 -42.71
N LYS A 323 -11.84 -23.64 -42.21
CA LYS A 323 -12.36 -23.56 -40.86
C LYS A 323 -13.88 -23.67 -40.88
N ALA A 324 -14.43 -24.39 -39.92
CA ALA A 324 -15.87 -24.54 -39.76
C ALA A 324 -16.49 -23.28 -39.12
N SER A 325 -17.81 -23.16 -39.22
CA SER A 325 -18.59 -22.18 -38.49
C SER A 325 -19.87 -22.76 -37.89
N LEU A 326 -20.29 -22.22 -36.76
CA LEU A 326 -21.51 -22.62 -36.04
C LEU A 326 -22.25 -21.40 -35.50
N GLY A 327 -23.57 -21.38 -35.64
CA GLY A 327 -24.48 -20.41 -35.01
C GLY A 327 -25.57 -19.95 -35.96
N ASN A 328 -26.62 -19.32 -35.45
CA ASN A 328 -27.69 -18.77 -36.28
C ASN A 328 -28.44 -17.64 -35.56
N LEU A 329 -29.49 -17.91 -34.80
CA LEU A 329 -30.44 -16.89 -34.32
C LEU A 329 -30.79 -17.06 -32.84
N VAL A 330 -30.82 -15.93 -32.13
CA VAL A 330 -31.52 -15.77 -30.85
C VAL A 330 -32.70 -14.84 -31.07
N TRP A 331 -33.91 -15.26 -30.74
CA TRP A 331 -35.13 -14.50 -31.04
C TRP A 331 -36.06 -14.33 -29.84
N ASN A 332 -36.88 -13.29 -29.92
CA ASN A 332 -37.95 -12.99 -28.99
C ASN A 332 -39.20 -13.78 -29.38
N ASP A 333 -39.39 -14.92 -28.72
CA ASP A 333 -40.54 -15.80 -28.83
C ASP A 333 -41.75 -15.14 -28.16
N LEU A 334 -42.62 -14.52 -28.96
CA LEU A 334 -43.70 -13.67 -28.44
C LEU A 334 -44.88 -14.49 -27.93
N ASN A 335 -45.00 -15.74 -28.36
CA ASN A 335 -46.12 -16.62 -28.03
C ASN A 335 -45.72 -17.78 -27.11
N HIS A 336 -44.43 -17.90 -26.80
CA HIS A 336 -43.77 -18.82 -25.88
C HIS A 336 -43.91 -20.29 -26.34
N ASN A 337 -44.00 -20.54 -27.64
CA ASN A 337 -44.20 -21.90 -28.19
C ASN A 337 -42.88 -22.63 -28.53
N GLY A 338 -41.75 -21.92 -28.53
CA GLY A 338 -40.43 -22.47 -28.83
C GLY A 338 -40.09 -22.66 -30.29
N VAL A 339 -40.88 -22.08 -31.19
CA VAL A 339 -40.75 -22.18 -32.64
C VAL A 339 -40.59 -20.78 -33.23
N GLN A 340 -39.72 -20.62 -34.22
CA GLN A 340 -39.52 -19.35 -34.90
C GLN A 340 -40.74 -19.01 -35.78
N ASP A 341 -41.55 -18.04 -35.33
CA ASP A 341 -42.76 -17.60 -36.03
C ASP A 341 -42.59 -16.28 -36.80
N ASN A 342 -43.38 -16.09 -37.85
CA ASN A 342 -43.37 -14.86 -38.63
C ASN A 342 -43.89 -13.66 -37.81
N GLY A 343 -43.01 -12.71 -37.52
CA GLY A 343 -43.28 -11.53 -36.69
C GLY A 343 -42.46 -11.47 -35.41
N GLU A 344 -41.76 -12.56 -35.09
CA GLU A 344 -40.78 -12.61 -34.02
C GLU A 344 -39.47 -11.97 -34.47
N THR A 345 -38.80 -11.29 -33.53
CA THR A 345 -37.64 -10.44 -33.84
C THR A 345 -36.42 -10.97 -33.11
N GLY A 346 -35.23 -10.81 -33.70
CA GLY A 346 -33.99 -11.21 -33.05
C GLY A 346 -33.65 -10.37 -31.82
N ILE A 347 -32.97 -10.98 -30.85
CA ILE A 347 -32.52 -10.30 -29.62
C ILE A 347 -31.04 -9.95 -29.75
N ALA A 348 -30.72 -8.66 -29.69
CA ALA A 348 -29.34 -8.17 -29.78
C ALA A 348 -28.57 -8.29 -28.47
N ASN A 349 -27.24 -8.35 -28.55
CA ASN A 349 -26.29 -8.35 -27.44
C ASN A 349 -26.43 -9.53 -26.45
N VAL A 350 -27.08 -10.63 -26.84
CA VAL A 350 -27.06 -11.88 -26.06
C VAL A 350 -25.66 -12.47 -26.10
N THR A 351 -25.08 -12.74 -24.93
CA THR A 351 -23.76 -13.40 -24.85
C THR A 351 -23.91 -14.89 -25.13
N VAL A 352 -23.06 -15.42 -26.00
CA VAL A 352 -23.07 -16.82 -26.43
C VAL A 352 -21.67 -17.39 -26.26
N GLU A 353 -21.55 -18.48 -25.51
CA GLU A 353 -20.28 -19.14 -25.21
C GLU A 353 -20.19 -20.49 -25.95
N LEU A 354 -19.03 -20.80 -26.52
CA LEU A 354 -18.73 -22.06 -27.19
C LEU A 354 -17.87 -22.94 -26.28
N TYR A 355 -18.22 -24.21 -26.18
CA TYR A 355 -17.47 -25.22 -25.46
C TYR A 355 -17.20 -26.43 -26.36
N THR A 356 -16.12 -27.16 -26.10
CA THR A 356 -15.99 -28.53 -26.59
C THR A 356 -17.03 -29.42 -25.91
N CYS A 357 -17.40 -30.53 -26.54
CA CYS A 357 -18.32 -31.49 -25.93
C CYS A 357 -17.80 -32.12 -24.62
N SER A 358 -16.49 -32.11 -24.39
CA SER A 358 -15.85 -32.49 -23.11
C SER A 358 -15.97 -31.43 -22.01
N GLY A 359 -16.52 -30.24 -22.30
CA GLY A 359 -16.75 -29.16 -21.34
C GLY A 359 -15.65 -28.12 -21.23
N THR A 360 -14.67 -28.10 -22.15
CA THR A 360 -13.62 -27.08 -22.19
C THR A 360 -14.12 -25.83 -22.92
N PHE A 361 -13.96 -24.65 -22.32
CA PHE A 361 -14.32 -23.39 -22.97
C PHE A 361 -13.45 -23.14 -24.21
N ALA A 362 -14.08 -22.76 -25.32
CA ALA A 362 -13.42 -22.52 -26.60
C ALA A 362 -13.45 -21.04 -27.02
N ALA A 363 -14.61 -20.38 -26.98
CA ALA A 363 -14.77 -19.00 -27.42
C ALA A 363 -16.06 -18.35 -26.85
N THR A 364 -16.22 -17.04 -27.05
CA THR A 364 -17.46 -16.31 -26.75
C THR A 364 -17.75 -15.27 -27.84
N THR A 365 -19.02 -14.98 -28.09
CA THR A 365 -19.50 -13.96 -29.04
C THR A 365 -20.80 -13.32 -28.53
N THR A 366 -21.32 -12.34 -29.26
CA THR A 366 -22.62 -11.71 -28.96
C THR A 366 -23.49 -11.63 -30.21
N THR A 367 -24.81 -11.67 -30.03
CA THR A 367 -25.76 -11.52 -31.13
C THR A 367 -25.81 -10.08 -31.64
N ASN A 368 -26.01 -9.89 -32.96
CA ASN A 368 -26.16 -8.57 -33.57
C ASN A 368 -27.60 -8.02 -33.44
N SER A 369 -27.89 -6.86 -34.05
CA SER A 369 -29.21 -6.20 -33.99
C SER A 369 -30.38 -7.06 -34.47
N ASN A 370 -30.11 -8.10 -35.28
CA ASN A 370 -31.10 -9.02 -35.82
C ASN A 370 -31.09 -10.36 -35.08
N GLY A 371 -30.44 -10.46 -33.91
CA GLY A 371 -30.34 -11.68 -33.13
C GLY A 371 -29.32 -12.70 -33.64
N ILE A 372 -28.56 -12.37 -34.69
CA ILE A 372 -27.68 -13.34 -35.34
C ILE A 372 -26.35 -13.41 -34.60
N TYR A 373 -25.90 -14.63 -34.31
CA TYR A 373 -24.56 -14.90 -33.77
C TYR A 373 -23.84 -15.95 -34.62
N GLY A 374 -22.52 -16.03 -34.47
CA GLY A 374 -21.76 -17.10 -35.09
C GLY A 374 -20.33 -17.17 -34.60
N PHE A 375 -19.83 -18.40 -34.51
CA PHE A 375 -18.42 -18.70 -34.33
C PHE A 375 -17.84 -19.08 -35.69
N THR A 376 -17.06 -18.18 -36.27
CA THR A 376 -16.27 -18.46 -37.47
C THR A 376 -14.87 -18.91 -37.09
N ASN A 377 -14.15 -19.57 -37.99
CA ASN A 377 -12.75 -19.98 -37.78
C ASN A 377 -12.57 -21.16 -36.80
N LEU A 378 -13.54 -22.08 -36.73
CA LEU A 378 -13.45 -23.26 -35.87
C LEU A 378 -12.61 -24.39 -36.50
N ASN A 379 -11.80 -25.05 -35.68
CA ASN A 379 -11.17 -26.32 -36.07
C ASN A 379 -12.24 -27.42 -36.08
N ALA A 380 -12.07 -28.43 -36.94
CA ALA A 380 -12.93 -29.61 -36.93
C ALA A 380 -12.95 -30.28 -35.54
N GLY A 381 -14.11 -30.69 -35.07
CA GLY A 381 -14.32 -31.22 -33.72
C GLY A 381 -15.77 -31.15 -33.24
N ASP A 382 -15.99 -31.59 -32.01
CA ASP A 382 -17.32 -31.64 -31.39
C ASP A 382 -17.53 -30.47 -30.41
N TYR A 383 -18.59 -29.68 -30.65
CA TYR A 383 -18.87 -28.46 -29.91
C TYR A 383 -20.31 -28.38 -29.38
N LYS A 384 -20.51 -27.61 -28.31
CA LYS A 384 -21.82 -27.21 -27.79
C LYS A 384 -21.82 -25.73 -27.44
N VAL A 385 -22.98 -25.10 -27.47
CA VAL A 385 -23.15 -23.68 -27.19
C VAL A 385 -23.86 -23.49 -25.86
N LYS A 386 -23.55 -22.39 -25.17
CA LYS A 386 -24.28 -21.91 -24.01
C LYS A 386 -24.76 -20.49 -24.27
N PHE A 387 -26.06 -20.28 -24.23
CA PHE A 387 -26.66 -18.96 -24.30
C PHE A 387 -26.77 -18.37 -22.90
N ILE A 388 -26.34 -17.13 -22.73
CA ILE A 388 -26.48 -16.40 -21.47
C ILE A 388 -27.74 -15.55 -21.58
N LEU A 389 -28.71 -15.82 -20.71
CA LEU A 389 -29.95 -15.07 -20.62
C LEU A 389 -29.68 -13.58 -20.35
N PRO A 390 -30.18 -12.67 -21.20
CA PRO A 390 -30.29 -11.26 -20.85
C PRO A 390 -31.25 -11.06 -19.68
N GLU A 391 -31.01 -10.00 -18.91
CA GLU A 391 -31.94 -9.58 -17.86
C GLU A 391 -33.33 -9.33 -18.46
N SER A 392 -34.41 -9.69 -17.76
CA SER A 392 -35.82 -9.66 -18.21
C SER A 392 -36.29 -10.72 -19.22
N TYR A 393 -35.47 -11.73 -19.53
CA TYR A 393 -35.86 -12.82 -20.43
C TYR A 393 -35.92 -14.17 -19.71
N ALA A 394 -36.67 -15.11 -20.29
CA ALA A 394 -36.64 -16.54 -19.95
C ALA A 394 -36.53 -17.36 -21.24
N PHE A 395 -35.90 -18.54 -21.17
CA PHE A 395 -35.86 -19.47 -22.30
C PHE A 395 -37.24 -20.05 -22.56
N THR A 396 -37.56 -20.24 -23.84
CA THR A 396 -38.72 -20.99 -24.28
C THR A 396 -38.46 -22.50 -24.27
N SER A 397 -39.48 -23.30 -24.61
CA SER A 397 -39.37 -24.76 -24.65
C SER A 397 -38.34 -25.21 -25.70
N LYS A 398 -37.44 -26.10 -25.27
CA LYS A 398 -36.43 -26.72 -26.12
C LYS A 398 -37.03 -27.77 -27.07
N ASP A 399 -36.49 -27.89 -28.28
CA ASP A 399 -36.82 -28.91 -29.31
C ASP A 399 -38.34 -28.99 -29.57
N ALA A 400 -39.00 -27.82 -29.60
CA ALA A 400 -40.45 -27.73 -29.63
C ALA A 400 -41.09 -28.12 -30.98
N SER A 401 -40.29 -28.18 -32.05
CA SER A 401 -40.74 -28.55 -33.40
C SER A 401 -40.18 -29.90 -33.82
N GLU A 402 -40.96 -30.98 -33.65
CA GLU A 402 -40.57 -32.32 -34.13
C GLU A 402 -40.41 -32.43 -35.67
N ALA A 403 -40.70 -31.35 -36.43
CA ALA A 403 -40.74 -31.35 -37.88
C ALA A 403 -39.55 -30.64 -38.56
N ASN A 404 -38.82 -29.74 -37.87
CA ASN A 404 -37.68 -29.01 -38.46
C ASN A 404 -36.73 -28.40 -37.41
N ASP A 405 -35.56 -29.01 -37.27
CA ASP A 405 -34.45 -28.68 -36.36
C ASP A 405 -33.81 -27.29 -36.66
N GLU A 406 -34.08 -26.70 -37.82
CA GLU A 406 -33.53 -25.38 -38.19
C GLU A 406 -34.36 -24.19 -37.64
N THR A 407 -35.46 -24.45 -36.94
CA THR A 407 -36.47 -23.42 -36.62
C THR A 407 -37.06 -23.50 -35.21
N ASP A 408 -36.47 -24.29 -34.31
CA ASP A 408 -36.84 -24.34 -32.91
C ASP A 408 -35.65 -24.06 -32.00
N SER A 409 -35.90 -24.00 -30.69
CA SER A 409 -34.89 -23.61 -29.71
C SER A 409 -34.08 -24.82 -29.24
N ASP A 410 -32.76 -24.79 -29.35
CA ASP A 410 -31.86 -25.85 -28.84
C ASP A 410 -31.47 -25.68 -27.37
N ALA A 411 -31.68 -24.48 -26.83
CA ALA A 411 -31.19 -24.09 -25.52
C ALA A 411 -31.97 -24.76 -24.38
N ASP A 412 -31.26 -25.44 -23.47
CA ASP A 412 -31.85 -26.03 -22.26
C ASP A 412 -32.42 -24.95 -21.33
N LEU A 413 -33.67 -25.16 -20.88
CA LEU A 413 -34.48 -24.23 -20.07
C LEU A 413 -33.79 -23.73 -18.78
N THR A 414 -32.91 -24.54 -18.19
CA THR A 414 -32.29 -24.22 -16.88
C THR A 414 -30.84 -23.79 -17.04
N THR A 415 -30.12 -24.41 -17.97
CA THR A 415 -28.66 -24.28 -18.07
C THR A 415 -28.21 -23.41 -19.23
N GLY A 416 -29.08 -23.19 -20.23
CA GLY A 416 -28.79 -22.47 -21.46
C GLY A 416 -27.87 -23.23 -22.43
N PHE A 417 -27.49 -24.47 -22.12
CA PHE A 417 -26.65 -25.30 -22.99
C PHE A 417 -27.47 -25.97 -24.10
N THR A 418 -26.87 -26.11 -25.28
CA THR A 418 -27.39 -26.91 -26.40
C THR A 418 -26.94 -28.37 -26.32
N GLY A 419 -27.39 -29.17 -27.31
CA GLY A 419 -26.77 -30.46 -27.63
C GLY A 419 -25.33 -30.33 -28.17
N CYS A 420 -24.73 -31.47 -28.48
CA CYS A 420 -23.38 -31.58 -29.05
C CYS A 420 -23.43 -31.74 -30.57
N TYR A 421 -22.67 -30.92 -31.30
CA TYR A 421 -22.60 -30.91 -32.76
C TYR A 421 -21.18 -31.25 -33.24
N THR A 422 -21.06 -32.21 -34.16
CA THR A 422 -19.80 -32.58 -34.82
C THR A 422 -19.60 -31.72 -36.07
N LEU A 423 -18.49 -30.98 -36.15
CA LEU A 423 -18.12 -30.14 -37.29
C LEU A 423 -16.90 -30.71 -38.02
N ASN A 424 -17.00 -30.95 -39.32
CA ASN A 424 -15.88 -31.24 -40.21
C ASN A 424 -15.26 -29.95 -40.76
N ALA A 425 -14.06 -30.05 -41.37
CA ALA A 425 -13.35 -28.90 -41.90
C ALA A 425 -14.13 -28.21 -43.03
N GLY A 426 -14.52 -26.95 -42.80
CA GLY A 426 -15.31 -26.13 -43.73
C GLY A 426 -16.83 -26.24 -43.56
N ASP A 427 -17.34 -27.00 -42.58
CA ASP A 427 -18.78 -27.10 -42.32
C ASP A 427 -19.36 -25.76 -41.85
N VAL A 428 -20.60 -25.48 -42.26
CA VAL A 428 -21.40 -24.33 -41.80
C VAL A 428 -22.66 -24.88 -41.16
N ASN A 429 -22.76 -24.82 -39.84
CA ASN A 429 -23.94 -25.26 -39.09
C ASN A 429 -24.73 -24.04 -38.57
N ASN A 430 -25.92 -23.83 -39.14
CA ASN A 430 -26.83 -22.76 -38.78
C ASN A 430 -28.15 -23.26 -38.17
N SER A 431 -28.17 -24.45 -37.57
CA SER A 431 -29.34 -24.98 -36.86
C SER A 431 -29.17 -24.91 -35.34
N VAL A 432 -28.41 -23.91 -34.86
CA VAL A 432 -28.15 -23.75 -33.42
C VAL A 432 -28.74 -22.42 -33.01
N ASP A 433 -29.89 -22.51 -32.36
CA ASP A 433 -30.82 -21.40 -32.19
C ASP A 433 -31.34 -21.35 -30.72
N ALA A 434 -31.75 -20.17 -30.25
CA ALA A 434 -32.33 -20.01 -28.92
C ALA A 434 -33.53 -19.06 -28.91
N GLY A 435 -34.69 -19.58 -28.53
CA GLY A 435 -35.88 -18.79 -28.31
C GLY A 435 -35.95 -18.29 -26.87
N MET A 436 -36.25 -17.01 -26.69
CA MET A 436 -36.43 -16.39 -25.37
C MET A 436 -37.66 -15.51 -25.40
N TYR A 437 -38.39 -15.40 -24.30
CA TYR A 437 -39.50 -14.46 -24.19
C TYR A 437 -39.24 -13.45 -23.09
N GLN A 438 -39.72 -12.22 -23.29
CA GLN A 438 -39.70 -11.21 -22.23
C GLN A 438 -40.64 -11.63 -21.12
N VAL A 439 -40.10 -11.85 -19.93
CA VAL A 439 -40.93 -11.84 -18.72
C VAL A 439 -41.33 -10.40 -18.46
N GLN A 440 -42.62 -10.14 -18.26
CA GLN A 440 -43.12 -8.81 -17.92
C GLN A 440 -42.38 -8.35 -16.64
N GLN A 441 -41.39 -7.46 -16.81
CA GLN A 441 -40.62 -6.92 -15.71
C GLN A 441 -41.57 -6.08 -14.85
N ASP A 442 -41.64 -6.42 -13.57
CA ASP A 442 -42.20 -5.55 -12.56
C ASP A 442 -41.24 -4.34 -12.48
N LEU A 443 -41.52 -3.27 -13.23
CA LEU A 443 -40.73 -2.04 -13.21
C LEU A 443 -40.77 -1.52 -11.78
N LYS A 444 -39.62 -1.55 -11.11
CA LYS A 444 -39.48 -1.15 -9.72
C LYS A 444 -38.43 -0.06 -9.61
N ALA A 445 -38.65 0.85 -8.67
CA ALA A 445 -37.56 1.66 -8.17
C ALA A 445 -36.51 0.75 -7.52
N ASP A 446 -35.24 1.09 -7.67
CA ASP A 446 -34.11 0.40 -7.04
C ASP A 446 -33.22 1.53 -6.53
N LEU A 447 -33.18 1.69 -5.20
CA LEU A 447 -32.57 2.81 -4.51
C LEU A 447 -31.25 2.37 -3.87
N SER A 448 -30.15 2.84 -4.43
CA SER A 448 -28.83 2.68 -3.81
C SER A 448 -28.42 3.93 -3.04
N LEU A 449 -27.62 3.73 -2.00
CA LEU A 449 -27.12 4.78 -1.12
C LEU A 449 -25.60 4.70 -1.00
N THR A 450 -24.94 5.85 -1.12
CA THR A 450 -23.52 5.98 -0.79
C THR A 450 -23.32 7.06 0.26
N LYS A 451 -22.36 6.84 1.14
CA LYS A 451 -21.97 7.79 2.17
C LYS A 451 -20.46 7.91 2.20
N THR A 452 -19.96 9.14 2.17
CA THR A 452 -18.54 9.44 2.26
C THR A 452 -18.28 10.49 3.33
N VAL A 453 -17.02 10.58 3.73
CA VAL A 453 -16.53 11.57 4.67
C VAL A 453 -15.27 12.19 4.11
N ASP A 454 -15.16 13.52 4.15
CA ASP A 454 -14.00 14.26 3.64
C ASP A 454 -12.70 13.95 4.43
N ASN A 455 -12.84 13.61 5.70
CA ASN A 455 -11.77 13.18 6.57
C ASN A 455 -12.24 12.03 7.47
N ALA A 456 -11.86 10.79 7.12
CA ALA A 456 -12.16 9.58 7.90
C ALA A 456 -11.29 9.45 9.16
N ALA A 457 -10.23 10.27 9.29
CA ALA A 457 -9.32 10.30 10.44
C ALA A 457 -9.13 11.71 11.03
N PRO A 458 -10.22 12.38 11.44
CA PRO A 458 -10.17 13.75 11.95
C PRO A 458 -9.60 13.80 13.35
N LYS A 459 -9.01 14.94 13.75
CA LYS A 459 -8.64 15.21 15.13
C LYS A 459 -9.87 15.70 15.90
N ASN A 460 -9.86 15.52 17.22
CA ASN A 460 -10.92 16.11 18.06
C ASN A 460 -10.94 17.64 17.89
N GLY A 461 -12.13 18.19 17.64
CA GLY A 461 -12.35 19.61 17.35
C GLY A 461 -12.36 19.97 15.86
N ASP A 462 -11.91 19.07 14.98
CA ASP A 462 -11.92 19.29 13.53
C ASP A 462 -13.35 19.36 12.98
N ARG A 463 -13.51 20.05 11.86
CA ARG A 463 -14.75 19.98 11.06
C ARG A 463 -14.64 18.82 10.08
N VAL A 464 -15.74 18.10 9.96
CA VAL A 464 -15.88 16.96 9.07
C VAL A 464 -17.17 17.12 8.28
N THR A 465 -17.12 16.74 7.01
CA THR A 465 -18.22 16.83 6.07
C THR A 465 -18.62 15.43 5.65
N PHE A 466 -19.84 15.03 6.01
CA PHE A 466 -20.48 13.84 5.45
C PHE A 466 -21.18 14.20 4.15
N THR A 467 -20.99 13.39 3.12
CA THR A 467 -21.74 13.49 1.87
C THR A 467 -22.53 12.20 1.68
N ILE A 468 -23.85 12.31 1.64
CA ILE A 468 -24.80 11.22 1.42
C ILE A 468 -25.37 11.40 0.02
N THR A 469 -25.33 10.37 -0.81
CA THR A 469 -25.92 10.36 -2.15
C THR A 469 -26.88 9.19 -2.26
N VAL A 470 -28.14 9.48 -2.57
CA VAL A 470 -29.15 8.46 -2.91
C VAL A 470 -29.37 8.48 -4.42
N THR A 471 -29.43 7.32 -5.06
CA THR A 471 -29.58 7.16 -6.51
C THR A 471 -30.66 6.13 -6.81
N ASN A 472 -31.54 6.44 -7.76
CA ASN A 472 -32.51 5.48 -8.28
C ASN A 472 -31.93 4.80 -9.54
N ASN A 473 -31.40 3.59 -9.38
CA ASN A 473 -30.88 2.75 -10.47
C ASN A 473 -31.99 1.99 -11.21
N GLY A 474 -33.16 1.89 -10.59
CA GLY A 474 -34.31 1.19 -11.14
C GLY A 474 -34.89 1.85 -12.40
N PRO A 475 -35.58 1.06 -13.24
CA PRO A 475 -36.18 1.56 -14.47
C PRO A 475 -37.46 2.42 -14.26
N ASP A 476 -37.99 2.52 -13.03
CA ASP A 476 -39.16 3.34 -12.65
C ASP A 476 -38.81 4.47 -11.65
N ASP A 477 -39.68 5.48 -11.54
CA ASP A 477 -39.50 6.61 -10.61
C ASP A 477 -39.78 6.19 -9.14
N ALA A 478 -39.00 6.72 -8.19
CA ALA A 478 -39.19 6.50 -6.75
C ALA A 478 -39.91 7.67 -6.08
N HIS A 479 -40.95 7.41 -5.29
CA HIS A 479 -41.75 8.42 -4.60
C HIS A 479 -41.70 8.25 -3.08
N GLY A 480 -41.78 9.38 -2.38
CA GLY A 480 -41.79 9.38 -0.92
C GLY A 480 -40.49 8.87 -0.30
N VAL A 481 -39.36 9.07 -1.00
CA VAL A 481 -38.04 8.64 -0.54
C VAL A 481 -37.64 9.44 0.71
N VAL A 482 -37.35 8.73 1.79
CA VAL A 482 -36.87 9.28 3.06
C VAL A 482 -35.61 8.55 3.49
N VAL A 483 -34.53 9.29 3.70
CA VAL A 483 -33.26 8.76 4.20
C VAL A 483 -33.11 9.12 5.67
N SER A 484 -32.68 8.17 6.49
CA SER A 484 -32.31 8.41 7.89
C SER A 484 -30.79 8.54 8.02
N ASP A 485 -30.32 9.54 8.75
CA ASP A 485 -28.92 9.84 9.08
C ASP A 485 -28.89 10.65 10.40
N LEU A 486 -29.09 9.94 11.52
CA LEU A 486 -29.09 10.53 12.85
C LEU A 486 -27.67 10.65 13.39
N LEU A 487 -27.21 11.88 13.62
CA LEU A 487 -25.88 12.12 14.18
C LEU A 487 -25.78 11.58 15.61
N MET A 488 -24.83 10.67 15.83
CA MET A 488 -24.55 10.09 17.15
C MET A 488 -23.72 11.03 18.04
N GLN A 489 -23.63 10.69 19.34
CA GLN A 489 -22.80 11.40 20.31
C GLN A 489 -21.33 11.46 19.85
N GLY A 490 -20.69 12.62 20.02
CA GLY A 490 -19.34 12.89 19.52
C GLY A 490 -19.28 13.69 18.21
N LEU A 491 -20.42 14.02 17.61
CA LEU A 491 -20.55 14.91 16.45
C LEU A 491 -21.50 16.06 16.79
N ASP A 492 -20.98 17.29 16.85
CA ASP A 492 -21.82 18.48 17.03
C ASP A 492 -22.27 18.98 15.65
N PHE A 493 -23.58 19.07 15.42
CA PHE A 493 -24.14 19.59 14.17
C PHE A 493 -23.74 21.06 13.95
N ILE A 494 -23.18 21.39 12.79
CA ILE A 494 -22.90 22.78 12.37
C ILE A 494 -23.92 23.25 11.34
N GLY A 495 -24.21 22.42 10.33
CA GLY A 495 -25.14 22.76 9.27
C GLY A 495 -25.31 21.63 8.26
N ALA A 496 -26.33 21.74 7.41
CA ALA A 496 -26.55 20.82 6.30
C ALA A 496 -26.99 21.57 5.04
N THR A 497 -26.75 20.99 3.87
CA THR A 497 -27.22 21.49 2.57
C THR A 497 -27.67 20.30 1.74
N ALA A 498 -28.94 20.27 1.35
CA ALA A 498 -29.51 19.21 0.53
C ALA A 498 -29.77 19.72 -0.90
N SER A 499 -29.56 18.88 -1.91
CA SER A 499 -29.90 19.20 -3.30
C SER A 499 -31.39 19.01 -3.61
N ALA A 500 -32.10 18.25 -2.77
CA ALA A 500 -33.54 18.03 -2.81
C ALA A 500 -34.05 17.81 -1.38
N GLY A 501 -35.26 18.28 -1.10
CA GLY A 501 -35.87 18.07 0.21
C GLY A 501 -35.26 18.87 1.38
N GLU A 502 -35.62 18.48 2.60
CA GLU A 502 -35.12 19.10 3.84
C GLU A 502 -34.61 18.05 4.83
N TYR A 503 -33.52 18.36 5.53
CA TYR A 503 -32.90 17.52 6.57
C TYR A 503 -33.19 18.08 7.98
N ASN A 504 -33.66 17.22 8.88
CA ASN A 504 -33.90 17.53 10.29
C ASN A 504 -32.81 16.90 11.16
N ASN A 505 -31.92 17.72 11.73
CA ASN A 505 -30.80 17.25 12.57
C ASN A 505 -31.22 16.61 13.90
N THR A 506 -32.44 16.89 14.39
CA THR A 506 -32.92 16.35 15.67
C THR A 506 -33.44 14.92 15.51
N THR A 507 -34.10 14.63 14.39
CA THR A 507 -34.61 13.28 14.09
C THR A 507 -33.71 12.48 13.16
N GLY A 508 -32.72 13.13 12.53
CA GLY A 508 -31.84 12.53 11.52
C GLY A 508 -32.54 12.32 10.17
N THR A 509 -33.74 12.85 9.96
CA THR A 509 -34.56 12.51 8.79
C THR A 509 -34.30 13.48 7.63
N TRP A 510 -33.99 12.95 6.45
CA TRP A 510 -33.91 13.67 5.19
C TRP A 510 -35.08 13.29 4.26
N ASN A 511 -36.01 14.23 4.04
CA ASN A 511 -37.18 14.00 3.19
C ASN A 511 -36.87 14.35 1.73
N VAL A 512 -36.34 13.39 0.96
CA VAL A 512 -35.87 13.60 -0.43
C VAL A 512 -37.04 13.87 -1.39
N GLY A 513 -38.15 13.15 -1.24
CA GLY A 513 -39.34 13.31 -2.07
C GLY A 513 -39.36 12.36 -3.26
N THR A 514 -39.44 12.89 -4.49
CA THR A 514 -39.46 12.09 -5.73
C THR A 514 -38.08 12.08 -6.38
N LEU A 515 -37.59 10.89 -6.73
CA LEU A 515 -36.33 10.67 -7.44
C LEU A 515 -36.62 9.96 -8.77
N LEU A 516 -36.48 10.69 -9.88
CA LEU A 516 -36.72 10.14 -11.22
C LEU A 516 -35.74 9.02 -11.55
N LYS A 517 -36.11 8.14 -12.50
CA LYS A 517 -35.23 7.07 -12.97
C LYS A 517 -33.84 7.58 -13.38
N GLY A 518 -32.80 6.96 -12.84
CA GLY A 518 -31.39 7.33 -13.06
C GLY A 518 -30.95 8.66 -12.42
N ALA A 519 -31.79 9.32 -11.60
CA ALA A 519 -31.43 10.56 -10.92
C ALA A 519 -30.82 10.28 -9.54
N SER A 520 -30.00 11.24 -9.06
CA SER A 520 -29.43 11.22 -7.72
C SER A 520 -29.71 12.52 -6.97
N ALA A 521 -29.81 12.44 -5.64
CA ALA A 521 -29.85 13.58 -4.75
C ALA A 521 -28.70 13.49 -3.73
N ASN A 522 -28.18 14.64 -3.30
CA ASN A 522 -27.08 14.74 -2.34
C ASN A 522 -27.49 15.51 -1.08
N LEU A 523 -27.03 15.03 0.07
CA LEU A 523 -27.07 15.73 1.36
C LEU A 523 -25.63 15.91 1.87
N ILE A 524 -25.25 17.15 2.12
CA ILE A 524 -23.97 17.53 2.73
C ILE A 524 -24.25 17.91 4.19
N VAL A 525 -23.68 17.19 5.14
CA VAL A 525 -23.79 17.48 6.58
C VAL A 525 -22.42 17.86 7.12
N VAL A 526 -22.30 19.09 7.61
CA VAL A 526 -21.07 19.60 8.25
C VAL A 526 -21.23 19.48 9.75
N VAL A 527 -20.29 18.80 10.38
CA VAL A 527 -20.25 18.58 11.83
C VAL A 527 -18.90 19.03 12.39
N LYS A 528 -18.88 19.34 13.69
CA LYS A 528 -17.64 19.44 14.46
C LYS A 528 -17.45 18.13 15.19
N VAL A 529 -16.30 17.49 15.00
CA VAL A 529 -15.93 16.32 15.80
C VAL A 529 -15.71 16.78 17.24
N ASN A 530 -16.51 16.26 18.15
CA ASN A 530 -16.41 16.49 19.58
C ASN A 530 -16.27 15.15 20.32
N ALA A 531 -15.31 14.35 19.88
CA ALA A 531 -14.89 13.13 20.58
C ALA A 531 -14.32 13.41 21.99
N GLY A 532 -14.15 14.67 22.39
CA GLY A 532 -13.88 15.07 23.77
C GLY A 532 -14.99 14.65 24.75
N THR A 533 -16.24 14.52 24.29
CA THR A 533 -17.34 13.94 25.09
C THR A 533 -17.34 12.41 25.08
N LEU A 534 -16.74 11.80 24.05
CA LEU A 534 -16.44 10.36 24.01
C LEU A 534 -15.23 9.97 24.91
N MET A 535 -14.54 10.97 25.46
CA MET A 535 -13.25 10.82 26.16
C MET A 535 -13.31 11.04 27.68
N THR A 536 -14.49 11.24 28.26
CA THR A 536 -14.65 11.44 29.71
C THR A 536 -15.92 10.77 30.24
N GLY A 537 -16.15 9.51 29.90
CA GLY A 537 -17.21 8.73 30.50
C GLY A 537 -16.62 7.62 31.36
N THR A 538 -16.91 7.64 32.68
CA THR A 538 -17.13 6.38 33.41
C THR A 538 -17.96 5.47 32.52
N VAL A 539 -17.68 4.15 32.49
CA VAL A 539 -18.62 3.23 31.82
C VAL A 539 -20.00 3.49 32.39
N ASP A 540 -20.87 4.03 31.55
CA ASP A 540 -22.23 4.28 31.96
C ASP A 540 -22.93 2.92 31.92
N LEU A 541 -23.27 2.41 33.10
CA LEU A 541 -24.08 1.20 33.23
C LEU A 541 -25.58 1.52 33.05
N GLY A 542 -25.89 2.73 32.60
CA GLY A 542 -27.23 3.23 32.33
C GLY A 542 -28.09 3.17 33.60
N PRO A 543 -29.34 2.71 33.50
CA PRO A 543 -30.21 2.54 34.66
C PRO A 543 -29.65 1.64 35.76
N ALA A 544 -28.67 0.77 35.46
CA ALA A 544 -28.07 -0.13 36.45
C ALA A 544 -27.03 0.55 37.35
N SER A 545 -26.56 1.76 37.02
CA SER A 545 -25.46 2.42 37.73
C SER A 545 -25.69 2.59 39.23
N ASN A 546 -26.95 2.76 39.64
CA ASN A 546 -27.34 3.01 41.03
C ASN A 546 -27.81 1.75 41.77
N PHE A 547 -27.67 0.56 41.16
CA PHE A 547 -28.16 -0.70 41.71
C PHE A 547 -27.02 -1.68 41.93
N ASN A 548 -27.10 -2.43 43.02
CA ASN A 548 -26.17 -3.51 43.34
C ASN A 548 -26.56 -4.76 42.59
N VAL A 549 -27.86 -4.98 42.43
CA VAL A 549 -28.44 -6.07 41.68
C VAL A 549 -29.40 -5.50 40.65
N PHE A 550 -29.08 -5.67 39.37
CA PHE A 550 -29.91 -5.24 38.25
C PHE A 550 -30.19 -6.42 37.31
N VAL A 551 -31.44 -6.87 37.30
CA VAL A 551 -31.85 -8.08 36.57
C VAL A 551 -32.89 -7.74 35.52
N LEU A 552 -32.62 -8.12 34.27
CA LEU A 552 -33.44 -7.70 33.13
C LEU A 552 -34.77 -8.46 33.03
N GLN A 553 -34.82 -9.70 33.52
CA GLN A 553 -36.02 -10.52 33.54
C GLN A 553 -36.35 -10.96 34.95
N ASP A 554 -36.09 -12.22 35.30
CA ASP A 554 -36.63 -12.80 36.53
C ASP A 554 -35.57 -13.04 37.60
N VAL A 555 -36.02 -12.95 38.84
CA VAL A 555 -35.24 -13.30 40.02
C VAL A 555 -35.97 -14.37 40.82
N ASN A 556 -35.24 -15.42 41.20
CA ASN A 556 -35.66 -16.38 42.23
C ASN A 556 -34.56 -16.58 43.26
N GLN A 557 -34.71 -15.91 44.41
CA GLN A 557 -33.71 -15.90 45.49
C GLN A 557 -34.35 -16.37 46.81
N PRO A 558 -34.24 -17.66 47.16
CA PRO A 558 -34.81 -18.22 48.38
C PRO A 558 -34.06 -17.90 49.67
N SER A 559 -32.83 -17.37 49.60
CA SER A 559 -32.10 -16.82 50.76
C SER A 559 -30.88 -16.04 50.30
N SER A 560 -30.87 -14.72 50.45
CA SER A 560 -29.68 -13.89 50.22
C SER A 560 -29.91 -12.46 50.73
N ASP A 561 -28.83 -11.72 50.89
CA ASP A 561 -28.80 -10.34 51.39
C ASP A 561 -28.23 -9.43 50.30
N THR A 562 -28.93 -8.33 50.02
CA THR A 562 -28.46 -7.25 49.14
C THR A 562 -28.29 -5.99 49.96
N GLN A 563 -27.04 -5.61 50.20
CA GLN A 563 -26.72 -4.48 51.07
C GLN A 563 -27.22 -3.12 50.54
N GLY A 564 -27.38 -3.02 49.22
CA GLY A 564 -27.81 -1.81 48.54
C GLY A 564 -29.13 -1.96 47.78
N ARG A 565 -29.22 -1.39 46.58
CA ARG A 565 -30.48 -1.31 45.82
C ARG A 565 -30.64 -2.47 44.83
N MET A 566 -31.89 -2.85 44.56
CA MET A 566 -32.25 -3.92 43.65
C MET A 566 -33.34 -3.50 42.63
N ALA A 567 -33.15 -3.91 41.37
CA ALA A 567 -34.12 -3.72 40.29
C ALA A 567 -34.28 -5.01 39.46
N VAL A 568 -35.54 -5.38 39.18
CA VAL A 568 -35.92 -6.60 38.46
C VAL A 568 -36.94 -6.27 37.37
N GLY A 569 -36.66 -6.63 36.12
CA GLY A 569 -37.47 -6.21 34.98
C GLY A 569 -38.81 -6.91 34.82
N ARG A 570 -38.92 -8.16 35.26
CA ARG A 570 -40.13 -8.98 35.10
C ARG A 570 -40.66 -9.48 36.45
N ASP A 571 -40.41 -10.74 36.81
CA ASP A 571 -40.95 -11.32 38.04
C ASP A 571 -39.86 -11.53 39.10
N ALA A 572 -40.16 -11.18 40.34
CA ALA A 572 -39.26 -11.40 41.48
C ALA A 572 -39.93 -12.33 42.50
N THR A 573 -39.24 -13.42 42.84
CA THR A 573 -39.58 -14.32 43.95
C THR A 573 -38.48 -14.25 45.00
N LEU A 574 -38.81 -13.69 46.17
CA LEU A 574 -37.89 -13.43 47.27
C LEU A 574 -38.39 -14.12 48.56
N ALA A 575 -37.49 -14.79 49.27
CA ALA A 575 -37.74 -15.35 50.59
C ALA A 575 -36.47 -15.31 51.44
N HIS A 576 -36.61 -15.12 52.75
CA HIS A 576 -35.51 -14.90 53.69
C HIS A 576 -34.50 -13.87 53.17
N TYR A 577 -35.01 -12.73 52.69
CA TYR A 577 -34.25 -11.79 51.86
C TYR A 577 -34.24 -10.38 52.44
N SER A 578 -33.09 -9.72 52.47
CA SER A 578 -32.96 -8.32 52.91
C SER A 578 -32.45 -7.43 51.78
N VAL A 579 -32.98 -6.21 51.66
CA VAL A 579 -32.55 -5.21 50.67
C VAL A 579 -32.31 -3.86 51.34
N GLY A 580 -31.12 -3.29 51.15
CA GLY A 580 -30.82 -1.89 51.47
C GLY A 580 -30.36 -1.61 52.91
N ASP A 581 -29.95 -2.63 53.67
CA ASP A 581 -29.58 -2.51 55.08
C ASP A 581 -28.30 -1.66 55.34
N GLN A 582 -27.46 -1.47 54.31
CA GLN A 582 -26.25 -0.61 54.35
C GLN A 582 -26.43 0.73 53.61
N LEU A 583 -27.66 1.11 53.25
CA LEU A 583 -27.95 2.43 52.69
C LEU A 583 -28.07 3.49 53.79
N SER A 584 -27.67 4.73 53.49
CA SER A 584 -27.94 5.86 54.38
C SER A 584 -29.42 6.20 54.37
N ALA A 585 -30.01 6.50 55.54
CA ALA A 585 -31.43 6.79 55.71
C ALA A 585 -31.85 8.09 54.99
N THR A 586 -32.05 8.00 53.69
CA THR A 586 -32.46 9.11 52.82
C THR A 586 -33.94 8.93 52.48
N PRO A 587 -34.86 9.75 53.01
CA PRO A 587 -36.28 9.57 52.78
C PRO A 587 -36.65 9.64 51.29
N GLY A 588 -37.38 8.63 50.80
CA GLY A 588 -38.11 8.69 49.53
C GLY A 588 -37.45 8.08 48.29
N SER A 589 -36.27 7.46 48.36
CA SER A 589 -35.68 6.75 47.21
C SER A 589 -36.27 5.34 47.03
N ASP A 590 -36.43 4.89 45.78
CA ASP A 590 -36.82 3.51 45.47
C ASP A 590 -35.63 2.57 45.68
N VAL A 591 -35.82 1.53 46.52
CA VAL A 591 -34.77 0.58 46.92
C VAL A 591 -34.98 -0.79 46.28
N LEU A 592 -36.25 -1.22 46.14
CA LEU A 592 -36.63 -2.43 45.44
C LEU A 592 -37.64 -2.11 44.33
N ILE A 593 -37.30 -2.39 43.08
CA ILE A 593 -38.16 -2.15 41.91
C ILE A 593 -38.40 -3.47 41.17
N VAL A 594 -39.65 -3.81 40.89
CA VAL A 594 -40.05 -5.02 40.15
C VAL A 594 -41.03 -4.69 39.04
N GLY A 595 -40.67 -4.93 37.79
CA GLY A 595 -41.42 -4.48 36.62
C GLY A 595 -42.76 -5.18 36.38
N ARG A 596 -42.99 -6.39 36.92
CA ARG A 596 -44.25 -7.13 36.76
C ARG A 596 -44.81 -7.72 38.07
N ASN A 597 -44.44 -8.93 38.45
CA ASN A 597 -45.02 -9.58 39.63
C ASN A 597 -43.99 -9.74 40.76
N LEU A 598 -44.30 -9.24 41.96
CA LEU A 598 -43.46 -9.38 43.16
C LEU A 598 -44.09 -10.35 44.16
N THR A 599 -43.43 -11.50 44.37
CA THR A 599 -43.72 -12.42 45.47
C THR A 599 -42.62 -12.33 46.51
N PHE A 600 -42.91 -11.77 47.69
CA PHE A 600 -41.97 -11.62 48.80
C PHE A 600 -42.55 -12.28 50.05
N THR A 601 -41.95 -13.40 50.48
CA THR A 601 -42.54 -14.25 51.52
C THR A 601 -42.05 -13.90 52.93
N VAL A 602 -40.73 -13.68 53.11
CA VAL A 602 -40.10 -13.40 54.41
C VAL A 602 -38.89 -12.48 54.18
N GLY A 603 -38.73 -11.39 54.93
CA GLY A 603 -37.58 -10.49 54.77
C GLY A 603 -37.82 -9.03 55.14
N ASP A 604 -36.90 -8.13 54.77
CA ASP A 604 -37.03 -6.70 55.02
C ASP A 604 -36.48 -5.84 53.87
N VAL A 605 -37.15 -4.73 53.58
CA VAL A 605 -36.61 -3.63 52.75
C VAL A 605 -36.32 -2.44 53.66
N TYR A 606 -35.07 -2.01 53.68
CA TYR A 606 -34.59 -0.93 54.55
C TYR A 606 -34.43 0.38 53.77
N TYR A 607 -34.79 1.48 54.44
CA TYR A 607 -34.50 2.86 54.07
C TYR A 607 -34.96 3.30 52.67
N GLY A 608 -36.09 2.76 52.18
CA GLY A 608 -36.68 3.24 50.92
C GLY A 608 -37.93 2.51 50.44
N ASN A 609 -38.41 2.89 49.26
CA ASN A 609 -39.68 2.40 48.71
C ASN A 609 -39.53 1.05 47.99
N VAL A 610 -40.63 0.30 47.99
CA VAL A 610 -40.86 -0.87 47.16
C VAL A 610 -41.82 -0.50 46.03
N VAL A 611 -41.43 -0.78 44.79
CA VAL A 611 -42.21 -0.49 43.59
C VAL A 611 -42.49 -1.76 42.80
N TYR A 612 -43.74 -2.00 42.41
CA TYR A 612 -44.14 -3.16 41.61
C TYR A 612 -45.01 -2.79 40.40
N GLY A 613 -44.94 -3.52 39.29
CA GLY A 613 -45.66 -3.16 38.06
C GLY A 613 -47.11 -3.65 37.98
N ASN A 614 -47.36 -4.93 38.24
CA ASN A 614 -48.66 -5.59 38.02
C ASN A 614 -49.28 -6.10 39.32
N SER A 615 -48.69 -7.11 39.96
CA SER A 615 -49.24 -7.73 41.16
C SER A 615 -48.18 -7.96 42.23
N THR A 616 -48.61 -7.94 43.50
CA THR A 616 -47.76 -8.30 44.64
C THR A 616 -48.57 -8.99 45.73
N ASN A 617 -47.92 -9.84 46.51
CA ASN A 617 -48.50 -10.39 47.74
C ASN A 617 -48.34 -9.43 48.94
N LEU A 618 -47.60 -8.32 48.81
CA LEU A 618 -47.38 -7.36 49.89
C LEU A 618 -48.58 -6.41 50.11
N PRO A 619 -48.83 -5.98 51.36
CA PRO A 619 -48.08 -6.31 52.59
C PRO A 619 -48.44 -7.71 53.15
N VAL A 620 -47.45 -8.41 53.73
CA VAL A 620 -47.65 -9.58 54.61
C VAL A 620 -46.86 -9.40 55.90
N ASP A 621 -47.33 -9.96 57.01
CA ASP A 621 -46.74 -9.78 58.35
C ASP A 621 -45.25 -10.17 58.46
N GLN A 622 -44.77 -11.02 57.55
CA GLN A 622 -43.40 -11.54 57.53
C GLN A 622 -42.43 -10.69 56.69
N VAL A 623 -42.90 -9.60 56.04
CA VAL A 623 -42.06 -8.69 55.25
C VAL A 623 -42.19 -7.25 55.73
N GLY A 624 -41.10 -6.66 56.22
CA GLY A 624 -41.04 -5.26 56.63
C GLY A 624 -40.62 -4.30 55.50
N ILE A 625 -41.19 -3.10 55.49
CA ILE A 625 -40.72 -1.96 54.68
C ILE A 625 -40.40 -0.81 55.66
N THR A 626 -39.13 -0.66 56.01
CA THR A 626 -38.66 0.28 57.03
C THR A 626 -38.26 1.60 56.40
N GLY A 627 -38.89 2.71 56.78
CA GLY A 627 -38.52 4.05 56.30
C GLY A 627 -38.96 4.37 54.86
N GLY A 628 -39.89 3.61 54.29
CA GLY A 628 -40.41 3.83 52.93
C GLY A 628 -41.85 3.34 52.73
N THR A 629 -42.28 3.31 51.47
CA THR A 629 -43.67 2.97 51.08
C THR A 629 -43.73 1.85 50.04
N LEU A 630 -44.88 1.18 49.96
CA LEU A 630 -45.21 0.26 48.87
C LEU A 630 -46.08 0.97 47.84
N ARG A 631 -45.71 0.92 46.56
CA ARG A 631 -46.50 1.53 45.47
C ARG A 631 -46.44 0.75 44.17
N GLN A 632 -47.49 0.84 43.37
CA GLN A 632 -47.49 0.32 42.00
C GLN A 632 -46.85 1.35 41.04
N GLY A 633 -46.02 0.90 40.10
CA GLY A 633 -45.40 1.75 39.08
C GLY A 633 -44.27 1.09 38.30
N THR A 634 -43.81 1.79 37.25
CA THR A 634 -42.74 1.33 36.34
C THR A 634 -41.69 2.44 36.17
N PRO A 635 -40.86 2.71 37.20
CA PRO A 635 -39.92 3.84 37.19
C PRO A 635 -38.70 3.63 36.27
N ILE A 636 -38.51 2.40 35.78
CA ILE A 636 -37.40 2.02 34.90
C ILE A 636 -37.99 1.40 33.62
N ASP A 637 -37.49 1.85 32.47
CA ASP A 637 -37.71 1.19 31.18
C ASP A 637 -36.70 0.05 31.02
N PHE A 638 -37.13 -1.17 31.35
CA PHE A 638 -36.27 -2.35 31.31
C PHE A 638 -35.98 -2.84 29.88
N ASP A 639 -36.80 -2.52 28.89
CA ASP A 639 -36.54 -2.89 27.50
C ASP A 639 -35.45 -1.99 26.91
N ALA A 640 -35.50 -0.69 27.20
CA ALA A 640 -34.42 0.24 26.88
C ALA A 640 -33.13 -0.13 27.63
N ALA A 641 -33.22 -0.41 28.94
CA ALA A 641 -32.06 -0.83 29.73
C ALA A 641 -31.42 -2.13 29.22
N LYS A 642 -32.23 -3.11 28.83
CA LYS A 642 -31.78 -4.38 28.26
C LYS A 642 -31.04 -4.17 26.95
N THR A 643 -31.59 -3.38 26.05
CA THR A 643 -30.95 -3.04 24.77
C THR A 643 -29.62 -2.34 25.00
N TYR A 644 -29.62 -1.33 25.88
CA TYR A 644 -28.44 -0.57 26.24
C TYR A 644 -27.32 -1.44 26.83
N LEU A 645 -27.61 -2.22 27.88
CA LEU A 645 -26.63 -3.03 28.58
C LEU A 645 -26.05 -4.16 27.72
N ARG A 646 -26.86 -4.74 26.82
CA ARG A 646 -26.39 -5.73 25.84
C ARG A 646 -25.44 -5.11 24.84
N ASN A 647 -25.80 -3.96 24.28
CA ASN A 647 -24.94 -3.22 23.36
C ASN A 647 -23.63 -2.82 24.05
N LEU A 648 -23.70 -2.33 25.29
CA LEU A 648 -22.52 -1.98 26.08
C LEU A 648 -21.61 -3.20 26.29
N SER A 649 -22.16 -4.34 26.71
CA SER A 649 -21.40 -5.59 26.89
C SER A 649 -20.71 -6.04 25.59
N THR A 650 -21.40 -5.96 24.45
CA THR A 650 -20.81 -6.25 23.15
C THR A 650 -19.71 -5.24 22.77
N GLN A 651 -19.90 -3.94 23.04
CA GLN A 651 -18.90 -2.91 22.78
C GLN A 651 -17.64 -3.09 23.62
N LEU A 652 -17.78 -3.40 24.91
CA LEU A 652 -16.66 -3.68 25.81
C LEU A 652 -15.86 -4.91 25.37
N ALA A 653 -16.53 -5.92 24.80
CA ALA A 653 -15.89 -7.12 24.26
C ALA A 653 -15.02 -6.85 23.02
N GLN A 654 -15.22 -5.73 22.31
CA GLN A 654 -14.39 -5.34 21.16
C GLN A 654 -13.07 -4.66 21.57
N LYS A 655 -12.90 -4.33 22.86
CA LYS A 655 -11.67 -3.69 23.33
C LYS A 655 -10.46 -4.60 23.12
N GLU A 656 -9.42 -4.05 22.49
CA GLU A 656 -8.17 -4.78 22.28
C GLU A 656 -7.51 -5.14 23.60
N ALA A 657 -7.17 -6.43 23.77
CA ALA A 657 -6.43 -6.91 24.92
C ALA A 657 -5.01 -6.33 24.93
N ASN A 658 -4.61 -5.78 26.06
CA ASN A 658 -3.29 -5.15 26.25
C ASN A 658 -2.53 -5.71 27.47
N GLY A 659 -3.12 -6.69 28.17
CA GLY A 659 -2.48 -7.49 29.20
C GLY A 659 -2.27 -8.94 28.77
N THR A 660 -1.45 -9.69 29.52
CA THR A 660 -1.18 -11.10 29.26
C THR A 660 -2.06 -11.99 30.13
N VAL A 661 -2.59 -13.08 29.55
CA VAL A 661 -3.36 -14.10 30.25
C VAL A 661 -2.60 -15.43 30.18
N GLU A 662 -2.36 -16.05 31.33
CA GLU A 662 -1.62 -17.32 31.44
C GLU A 662 -2.41 -18.32 32.30
N PHE A 663 -2.69 -19.50 31.74
CA PHE A 663 -3.32 -20.61 32.46
C PHE A 663 -2.31 -21.72 32.74
N GLN A 664 -1.93 -21.90 34.01
CA GLN A 664 -0.94 -22.90 34.44
C GLN A 664 -1.31 -23.49 35.80
N TRP A 665 -1.09 -24.80 35.96
CA TRP A 665 -1.32 -25.52 37.22
C TRP A 665 -2.71 -25.30 37.83
N SER A 666 -3.74 -25.19 36.97
CA SER A 666 -5.13 -24.86 37.34
C SER A 666 -5.36 -23.45 37.88
N GLY A 667 -4.36 -22.56 37.84
CA GLY A 667 -4.48 -21.13 38.13
C GLY A 667 -4.47 -20.28 36.85
N LEU A 668 -5.28 -19.22 36.84
CA LEU A 668 -5.33 -18.24 35.76
C LEU A 668 -4.70 -16.92 36.23
N THR A 669 -3.66 -16.44 35.55
CA THR A 669 -2.93 -15.23 35.92
C THR A 669 -3.06 -14.18 34.81
N LEU A 670 -3.58 -13.00 35.17
CA LEU A 670 -3.76 -11.84 34.31
C LEU A 670 -2.74 -10.77 34.74
N ARG A 671 -1.81 -10.40 33.85
CA ARG A 671 -0.80 -9.36 34.13
C ARG A 671 -0.92 -8.18 33.19
N GLY A 672 -1.14 -7.00 33.77
CA GLY A 672 -1.20 -5.73 33.05
C GLY A 672 0.02 -4.86 33.35
N THR A 673 0.37 -3.99 32.40
CA THR A 673 1.48 -3.03 32.58
C THR A 673 1.04 -1.58 32.38
N THR A 674 -0.22 -1.35 31.99
CA THR A 674 -0.72 -0.01 31.69
C THR A 674 -1.31 0.64 32.94
N PRO A 675 -1.04 1.93 33.21
CA PRO A 675 -1.55 2.61 34.41
C PRO A 675 -3.00 3.09 34.27
N LEU A 676 -3.61 2.96 33.08
CA LEU A 676 -4.94 3.50 32.78
C LEU A 676 -6.00 2.40 32.68
N LEU A 677 -5.92 1.53 31.67
CA LEU A 677 -6.89 0.46 31.42
C LEU A 677 -6.15 -0.80 30.95
N ASN A 678 -6.27 -1.87 31.73
CA ASN A 678 -5.82 -3.19 31.33
C ASN A 678 -7.01 -4.04 30.87
N VAL A 679 -6.98 -4.46 29.62
CA VAL A 679 -7.99 -5.31 28.98
C VAL A 679 -7.43 -6.71 28.83
N PHE A 680 -8.18 -7.69 29.30
CA PHE A 680 -7.84 -9.12 29.23
C PHE A 680 -8.95 -9.88 28.53
N ASN A 681 -8.57 -10.78 27.62
CA ASN A 681 -9.49 -11.75 27.03
C ASN A 681 -9.24 -13.11 27.66
N VAL A 682 -10.26 -13.65 28.33
CA VAL A 682 -10.19 -14.92 29.06
C VAL A 682 -11.13 -15.92 28.39
N SER A 683 -10.62 -17.11 28.07
CA SER A 683 -11.48 -18.22 27.65
C SER A 683 -12.36 -18.65 28.82
N GLY A 684 -13.68 -18.63 28.67
CA GLY A 684 -14.60 -19.18 29.67
C GLY A 684 -14.40 -20.68 29.90
N SER A 685 -13.81 -21.39 28.94
CA SER A 685 -13.42 -22.80 29.13
C SER A 685 -12.24 -22.95 30.09
N ASP A 686 -11.28 -22.02 30.07
CA ASP A 686 -10.14 -22.00 31.00
C ASP A 686 -10.59 -21.50 32.38
N LEU A 687 -11.45 -20.47 32.41
CA LEU A 687 -12.09 -20.02 33.65
C LEU A 687 -12.83 -21.16 34.35
N SER A 688 -13.58 -21.97 33.58
CA SER A 688 -14.33 -23.13 34.09
C SER A 688 -13.47 -24.28 34.60
N LYS A 689 -12.20 -24.35 34.19
CA LYS A 689 -11.23 -25.35 34.68
C LYS A 689 -10.37 -24.80 35.83
N SER A 690 -10.35 -23.49 36.01
CA SER A 690 -9.50 -22.84 37.01
C SER A 690 -10.01 -23.08 38.43
N SER A 691 -9.08 -23.26 39.36
CA SER A 691 -9.32 -23.26 40.80
C SER A 691 -8.92 -21.94 41.46
N SER A 692 -8.26 -21.05 40.72
CA SER A 692 -7.95 -19.68 41.15
C SER A 692 -7.72 -18.73 39.98
N MET A 693 -7.98 -17.44 40.20
CA MET A 693 -7.63 -16.34 39.30
C MET A 693 -6.84 -15.27 40.07
N THR A 694 -5.76 -14.75 39.46
CA THR A 694 -4.98 -13.61 39.96
C THR A 694 -4.95 -12.52 38.91
N ILE A 695 -5.26 -11.28 39.29
CA ILE A 695 -5.12 -10.07 38.48
C ILE A 695 -4.03 -9.21 39.11
N ASP A 696 -2.99 -8.88 38.34
CA ASP A 696 -1.85 -8.08 38.77
C ASP A 696 -1.62 -6.91 37.78
N VAL A 697 -1.92 -5.68 38.22
CA VAL A 697 -1.88 -4.47 37.39
C VAL A 697 -1.21 -3.30 38.12
N PRO A 698 -0.82 -2.20 37.44
CA PRO A 698 -0.29 -1.02 38.11
C PRO A 698 -1.30 -0.30 39.04
N ASN A 699 -0.78 0.43 40.03
CA ASN A 699 -1.57 1.13 41.05
C ASN A 699 -2.66 2.06 40.48
N GLY A 700 -3.92 1.72 40.75
CA GLY A 700 -5.10 2.48 40.36
C GLY A 700 -5.57 2.26 38.92
N ALA A 701 -5.03 1.26 38.21
CA ALA A 701 -5.45 0.96 36.84
C ALA A 701 -6.86 0.36 36.80
N VAL A 702 -7.64 0.68 35.76
CA VAL A 702 -8.93 0.05 35.51
C VAL A 702 -8.71 -1.31 34.86
N VAL A 703 -9.54 -2.29 35.21
CA VAL A 703 -9.45 -3.66 34.67
C VAL A 703 -10.75 -4.04 34.00
N LEU A 704 -10.65 -4.44 32.74
CA LEU A 704 -11.73 -5.07 31.98
C LEU A 704 -11.33 -6.51 31.65
N VAL A 705 -12.11 -7.47 32.12
CA VAL A 705 -11.93 -8.89 31.79
C VAL A 705 -13.09 -9.33 30.90
N ASN A 706 -12.85 -9.46 29.61
CA ASN A 706 -13.80 -10.03 28.66
C ASN A 706 -13.72 -11.56 28.72
N VAL A 707 -14.83 -12.22 29.04
CA VAL A 707 -14.90 -13.68 29.16
C VAL A 707 -15.70 -14.26 28.00
N ASP A 708 -15.05 -15.10 27.20
CA ASP A 708 -15.67 -15.77 26.05
C ASP A 708 -16.38 -17.06 26.45
N GLY A 709 -17.38 -17.47 25.67
CA GLY A 709 -18.07 -18.76 25.82
C GLY A 709 -19.52 -18.67 26.27
N ASP A 710 -20.33 -19.62 25.81
CA ASP A 710 -21.78 -19.66 25.99
C ASP A 710 -22.21 -20.17 27.38
N SER A 711 -21.52 -21.19 27.89
CA SER A 711 -21.78 -21.79 29.21
C SER A 711 -20.51 -21.77 30.05
N VAL A 712 -20.52 -20.99 31.14
CA VAL A 712 -19.33 -20.75 31.97
C VAL A 712 -19.62 -21.11 33.42
N SER A 713 -18.68 -21.80 34.06
CA SER A 713 -18.68 -22.03 35.51
C SER A 713 -17.54 -21.24 36.12
N TRP A 714 -17.80 -20.49 37.19
CA TRP A 714 -16.77 -19.74 37.90
C TRP A 714 -16.71 -20.16 39.36
N THR A 715 -15.58 -20.76 39.74
CA THR A 715 -15.34 -21.35 41.05
C THR A 715 -13.91 -21.05 41.50
N GLY A 716 -13.63 -21.13 42.80
CA GLY A 716 -12.27 -21.02 43.33
C GLY A 716 -11.94 -19.65 43.93
N GLY A 717 -10.65 -19.38 44.14
CA GLY A 717 -10.16 -18.14 44.77
C GLY A 717 -9.84 -17.03 43.76
N LEU A 718 -10.13 -15.77 44.10
CA LEU A 718 -9.82 -14.60 43.28
C LEU A 718 -8.97 -13.60 44.06
N THR A 719 -7.84 -13.19 43.48
CA THR A 719 -6.95 -12.15 44.02
C THR A 719 -6.80 -11.02 43.01
N VAL A 720 -6.95 -9.77 43.48
CA VAL A 720 -6.72 -8.56 42.68
C VAL A 720 -5.65 -7.73 43.39
N SER A 721 -4.54 -7.44 42.69
CA SER A 721 -3.45 -6.60 43.18
C SER A 721 -3.23 -5.38 42.30
N GLY A 722 -2.89 -4.26 42.94
CA GLY A 722 -2.60 -2.99 42.27
C GLY A 722 -3.82 -2.17 41.87
N THR A 723 -5.04 -2.65 42.03
CA THR A 723 -6.23 -1.79 41.87
C THR A 723 -7.31 -2.11 42.88
N ASP A 724 -8.22 -1.15 43.09
CA ASP A 724 -9.40 -1.34 43.93
C ASP A 724 -10.43 -2.21 43.20
N VAL A 725 -11.22 -2.99 43.94
CA VAL A 725 -12.26 -3.87 43.35
C VAL A 725 -13.32 -3.06 42.59
N SER A 726 -13.57 -1.81 42.97
CA SER A 726 -14.46 -0.88 42.26
C SER A 726 -13.95 -0.47 40.87
N ASN A 727 -12.70 -0.79 40.52
CA ASN A 727 -12.11 -0.58 39.19
C ASN A 727 -12.08 -1.84 38.32
N VAL A 728 -12.69 -2.95 38.75
CA VAL A 728 -12.67 -4.22 38.02
C VAL A 728 -14.06 -4.54 37.47
N LEU A 729 -14.14 -4.77 36.15
CA LEU A 729 -15.35 -5.19 35.44
C LEU A 729 -15.13 -6.50 34.70
N TYR A 730 -15.94 -7.52 35.03
CA TYR A 730 -16.00 -8.80 34.33
C TYR A 730 -17.16 -8.79 33.34
N ASN A 731 -16.84 -8.85 32.06
CA ASN A 731 -17.81 -8.77 30.97
C ASN A 731 -18.00 -10.15 30.33
N PHE A 732 -19.08 -10.83 30.70
CA PHE A 732 -19.50 -12.12 30.14
C PHE A 732 -20.40 -11.89 28.92
N HIS A 733 -19.78 -11.44 27.82
CA HIS A 733 -20.49 -10.92 26.65
C HIS A 733 -21.18 -11.98 25.79
N GLN A 734 -20.77 -13.24 25.89
CA GLN A 734 -21.38 -14.37 25.16
C GLN A 734 -22.22 -15.28 26.04
N ALA A 735 -22.01 -15.29 27.36
CA ALA A 735 -22.60 -16.28 28.23
C ALA A 735 -24.14 -16.23 28.19
N ARG A 736 -24.76 -17.39 27.95
CA ARG A 736 -26.20 -17.62 28.11
C ARG A 736 -26.48 -18.34 29.43
N ALA A 737 -25.52 -19.11 29.93
CA ALA A 737 -25.55 -19.72 31.25
C ALA A 737 -24.27 -19.42 32.03
N LEU A 738 -24.41 -18.85 33.23
CA LEU A 738 -23.28 -18.57 34.12
C LEU A 738 -23.54 -19.18 35.50
N LYS A 739 -22.73 -20.14 35.91
CA LYS A 739 -22.79 -20.73 37.25
C LYS A 739 -21.67 -20.16 38.11
N ILE A 740 -22.02 -19.55 39.25
CA ILE A 740 -21.06 -19.00 40.22
C ILE A 740 -21.21 -19.78 41.52
N GLN A 741 -20.10 -20.31 42.05
CA GLN A 741 -20.14 -21.13 43.26
C GLN A 741 -18.85 -21.04 44.09
N GLY A 742 -19.00 -20.73 45.38
CA GLY A 742 -17.94 -20.82 46.38
C GLY A 742 -16.79 -19.83 46.16
N ILE A 743 -17.09 -18.67 45.58
CA ILE A 743 -16.13 -17.61 45.25
C ILE A 743 -16.52 -16.29 45.91
N ASP A 744 -15.50 -15.52 46.29
CA ASP A 744 -15.56 -14.11 46.66
C ASP A 744 -15.21 -13.28 45.42
N VAL A 745 -16.21 -12.82 44.68
CA VAL A 745 -16.01 -12.04 43.45
C VAL A 745 -15.55 -10.63 43.82
N ARG A 746 -14.42 -10.19 43.25
CA ARG A 746 -13.75 -8.92 43.54
C ARG A 746 -13.79 -8.00 42.33
N GLY A 747 -14.95 -7.40 42.11
CA GLY A 747 -15.26 -6.58 40.95
C GLY A 747 -16.73 -6.70 40.60
N SER A 748 -17.16 -5.95 39.59
CA SER A 748 -18.55 -5.99 39.10
C SER A 748 -18.69 -6.95 37.93
N ILE A 749 -19.84 -7.62 37.82
CA ILE A 749 -20.21 -8.53 36.74
C ILE A 749 -21.24 -7.87 35.81
N LEU A 750 -20.91 -7.85 34.52
CA LEU A 750 -21.79 -7.53 33.41
C LEU A 750 -22.05 -8.79 32.56
N ALA A 751 -23.23 -9.39 32.71
CA ALA A 751 -23.64 -10.62 32.03
C ALA A 751 -25.08 -10.50 31.46
N PRO A 752 -25.39 -9.50 30.61
CA PRO A 752 -26.77 -9.13 30.24
C PRO A 752 -27.47 -10.15 29.32
N PHE A 753 -26.78 -11.20 28.90
CA PHE A 753 -27.34 -12.33 28.16
C PHE A 753 -27.50 -13.59 29.00
N ALA A 754 -26.90 -13.66 30.18
CA ALA A 754 -26.78 -14.88 30.94
C ALA A 754 -27.92 -15.05 31.94
N ASP A 755 -28.47 -16.24 31.99
CA ASP A 755 -29.20 -16.74 33.15
C ASP A 755 -28.17 -17.21 34.18
N VAL A 756 -28.05 -16.45 35.27
CA VAL A 756 -27.04 -16.63 36.31
C VAL A 756 -27.60 -17.54 37.41
N ASN A 757 -26.85 -18.59 37.74
CA ASN A 757 -27.05 -19.40 38.93
C ASN A 757 -25.91 -19.12 39.93
N PHE A 758 -26.16 -18.21 40.86
CA PHE A 758 -25.21 -17.90 41.93
C PHE A 758 -25.53 -18.76 43.16
N ALA A 759 -25.02 -19.99 43.15
CA ALA A 759 -25.39 -21.02 44.10
C ALA A 759 -24.96 -20.69 45.55
N ALA A 760 -23.77 -20.11 45.72
CA ALA A 760 -23.22 -19.67 47.01
C ALA A 760 -21.98 -18.79 46.78
N GLY A 761 -21.72 -17.82 47.66
CA GLY A 761 -20.57 -16.90 47.60
C GLY A 761 -20.97 -15.46 47.90
N GLN A 762 -20.05 -14.53 47.65
CA GLN A 762 -20.23 -13.10 47.85
C GLN A 762 -19.77 -12.32 46.62
N GLU A 763 -20.54 -11.31 46.22
CA GLU A 763 -20.20 -10.32 45.21
C GLU A 763 -19.73 -9.02 45.89
N ASN A 764 -18.44 -8.69 45.78
CA ASN A 764 -17.88 -7.38 46.13
C ASN A 764 -17.89 -6.43 44.92
N GLY A 765 -19.08 -6.21 44.36
CA GLY A 765 -19.33 -5.38 43.17
C GLY A 765 -20.81 -5.37 42.79
N GLN A 766 -21.11 -4.95 41.55
CA GLN A 766 -22.46 -4.96 40.98
C GLN A 766 -22.73 -6.23 40.17
N MET A 767 -23.93 -6.79 40.32
CA MET A 767 -24.43 -7.89 39.51
C MET A 767 -25.45 -7.38 38.49
N ILE A 768 -25.11 -7.46 37.21
CA ILE A 768 -25.99 -7.12 36.08
C ILE A 768 -26.18 -8.34 35.20
N CYS A 769 -27.40 -8.87 35.12
CA CYS A 769 -27.66 -10.12 34.38
C CYS A 769 -29.05 -10.21 33.73
N ASN A 770 -29.26 -11.22 32.85
CA ASN A 770 -30.56 -11.45 32.24
C ASN A 770 -31.57 -12.00 33.26
N SER A 771 -31.23 -13.10 33.94
CA SER A 771 -32.02 -13.68 35.02
C SER A 771 -31.11 -14.15 36.14
N LEU A 772 -31.61 -14.22 37.38
CA LEU A 772 -30.82 -14.58 38.54
C LEU A 772 -31.52 -15.61 39.43
N THR A 773 -30.80 -16.69 39.76
CA THR A 773 -31.23 -17.74 40.69
C THR A 773 -30.13 -18.08 41.70
N GLY A 774 -30.48 -18.56 42.88
CA GLY A 774 -29.52 -19.04 43.88
C GLY A 774 -29.54 -18.30 45.21
N MET A 775 -28.39 -18.28 45.91
CA MET A 775 -28.25 -17.80 47.30
C MET A 775 -27.01 -16.92 47.54
N GLY A 776 -26.38 -16.38 46.49
CA GLY A 776 -25.20 -15.50 46.61
C GLY A 776 -25.54 -14.14 47.26
N GLN A 777 -24.63 -13.59 48.06
CA GLN A 777 -24.77 -12.29 48.75
C GLN A 777 -24.20 -11.14 47.91
N PHE A 778 -24.79 -9.93 48.01
CA PHE A 778 -24.39 -8.76 47.21
C PHE A 778 -24.04 -7.55 48.08
N ASN A 779 -22.79 -7.09 48.01
CA ASN A 779 -22.30 -5.97 48.81
C ASN A 779 -22.55 -4.61 48.18
N ASN A 780 -22.43 -3.55 49.00
CA ASN A 780 -22.60 -2.18 48.55
C ASN A 780 -21.36 -1.55 47.88
N VAL A 781 -20.89 -2.14 46.77
CA VAL A 781 -19.75 -1.65 45.99
C VAL A 781 -20.15 -1.48 44.53
N HIS A 782 -19.95 -0.28 43.97
CA HIS A 782 -20.27 0.04 42.57
C HIS A 782 -19.02 0.13 41.70
N PHE A 783 -19.15 -0.17 40.42
CA PHE A 783 -18.08 0.06 39.46
C PHE A 783 -17.90 1.56 39.23
N ILE A 784 -16.69 2.07 39.51
CA ILE A 784 -16.32 3.48 39.31
C ILE A 784 -15.17 3.64 38.30
N GLY A 785 -14.67 2.53 37.76
CA GLY A 785 -13.56 2.51 36.82
C GLY A 785 -13.87 3.27 35.52
N ASN A 786 -12.91 4.07 35.06
CA ASN A 786 -12.98 4.77 33.78
C ASN A 786 -12.41 3.89 32.65
N ILE A 787 -13.26 3.15 31.94
CA ILE A 787 -12.89 2.44 30.70
C ILE A 787 -13.12 3.43 29.54
N PRO A 788 -12.06 4.00 28.92
CA PRO A 788 -12.24 4.98 27.87
C PRO A 788 -13.04 4.38 26.70
N ALA A 789 -14.05 5.07 26.17
CA ALA A 789 -14.77 4.63 24.98
C ALA A 789 -13.84 4.57 23.76
N GLU A 790 -14.17 3.74 22.76
CA GLU A 790 -13.41 3.79 21.50
C GLU A 790 -13.73 5.08 20.75
N ARG A 791 -12.73 5.72 20.15
CA ARG A 791 -12.88 6.95 19.36
C ARG A 791 -13.34 6.68 17.92
N LYS A 792 -14.19 5.66 17.73
CA LYS A 792 -14.78 5.29 16.46
C LYS A 792 -16.22 5.79 16.43
N ILE A 793 -16.50 6.72 15.54
CA ILE A 793 -17.83 7.26 15.30
C ILE A 793 -18.32 6.62 14.01
N THR A 794 -19.32 5.75 14.09
CA THR A 794 -19.96 5.18 12.91
C THR A 794 -21.20 5.99 12.59
N ASN A 795 -21.16 6.76 11.51
CA ASN A 795 -22.35 7.46 11.03
C ASN A 795 -23.03 6.62 9.94
N ILE A 796 -24.29 6.29 10.14
CA ILE A 796 -25.07 5.37 9.28
C ILE A 796 -26.12 6.20 8.54
N ALA A 797 -26.26 5.96 7.26
CA ALA A 797 -27.40 6.41 6.48
C ALA A 797 -28.12 5.22 5.84
N GLU A 798 -29.44 5.25 5.81
CA GLU A 798 -30.29 4.19 5.28
C GLU A 798 -31.57 4.76 4.67
N VAL A 799 -32.04 4.20 3.56
CA VAL A 799 -33.39 4.49 3.05
C VAL A 799 -34.41 3.94 4.06
N SER A 800 -35.06 4.86 4.77
CA SER A 800 -36.00 4.53 5.84
C SER A 800 -37.45 4.40 5.37
N ALA A 801 -37.78 4.95 4.19
CA ALA A 801 -39.07 4.77 3.54
C ALA A 801 -38.98 5.09 2.05
N VAL A 802 -39.75 4.33 1.26
CA VAL A 802 -40.11 4.59 -0.14
C VAL A 802 -41.50 3.97 -0.36
N ILE A 803 -42.29 4.52 -1.28
CA ILE A 803 -43.65 4.03 -1.56
C ILE A 803 -43.60 2.76 -2.42
N GLU A 804 -42.74 2.76 -3.42
CA GLU A 804 -42.49 1.64 -4.33
C GLU A 804 -41.68 0.54 -3.65
N LYS A 805 -41.82 -0.69 -4.15
CA LYS A 805 -41.05 -1.83 -3.66
C LYS A 805 -39.68 -1.83 -4.31
N ASP A 806 -38.65 -1.66 -3.49
CA ASP A 806 -37.27 -1.96 -3.84
C ASP A 806 -37.07 -3.51 -3.92
N PRO A 807 -36.58 -4.07 -5.05
CA PRO A 807 -36.53 -5.53 -5.26
C PRO A 807 -35.59 -6.29 -4.32
N ASP A 808 -34.45 -5.69 -3.98
CA ASP A 808 -33.35 -6.31 -3.22
C ASP A 808 -33.08 -5.63 -1.88
N SER A 809 -33.67 -4.47 -1.62
CA SER A 809 -33.59 -3.78 -0.33
C SER A 809 -34.94 -3.68 0.39
N THR A 810 -34.93 -3.65 1.72
CA THR A 810 -36.15 -3.45 2.54
C THR A 810 -35.96 -2.23 3.45
N PRO A 811 -36.69 -1.11 3.19
CA PRO A 811 -36.45 0.14 3.90
C PRO A 811 -36.56 0.03 5.42
N GLY A 812 -35.56 0.57 6.12
CA GLY A 812 -35.54 0.70 7.59
C GLY A 812 -35.32 -0.60 8.36
N ASN A 813 -34.70 -1.61 7.75
CA ASN A 813 -34.39 -2.91 8.36
C ASN A 813 -32.97 -3.00 8.96
N GLY A 814 -32.08 -2.05 8.65
CA GLY A 814 -30.71 -1.97 9.13
C GLY A 814 -29.77 -3.08 8.62
N VAL A 815 -30.06 -3.71 7.48
CA VAL A 815 -29.24 -4.79 6.92
C VAL A 815 -28.04 -4.24 6.15
N GLU A 816 -26.82 -4.43 6.68
CA GLU A 816 -25.59 -3.84 6.11
C GLU A 816 -25.20 -4.36 4.70
N SER A 817 -25.81 -5.46 4.24
CA SER A 817 -25.55 -6.04 2.91
C SER A 817 -26.48 -5.51 1.82
N GLU A 818 -27.50 -4.74 2.19
CA GLU A 818 -28.42 -4.08 1.26
C GLU A 818 -27.76 -2.80 0.72
N ASP A 819 -28.08 -2.43 -0.52
CA ASP A 819 -27.42 -1.33 -1.22
C ASP A 819 -28.04 0.04 -0.91
N ASP A 820 -29.18 0.06 -0.22
CA ASP A 820 -29.85 1.23 0.35
C ASP A 820 -29.28 1.65 1.72
N PHE A 821 -28.29 0.90 2.23
CA PHE A 821 -27.57 1.14 3.48
C PHE A 821 -26.13 1.57 3.22
N ALA A 822 -25.69 2.67 3.83
CA ALA A 822 -24.30 3.05 3.83
C ALA A 822 -23.83 3.57 5.19
N ARG A 823 -22.65 3.13 5.60
CA ARG A 823 -21.99 3.64 6.80
C ARG A 823 -20.63 4.22 6.47
N VAL A 824 -20.24 5.22 7.25
CA VAL A 824 -18.86 5.69 7.29
C VAL A 824 -18.33 5.57 8.70
N LEU A 825 -17.15 4.97 8.79
CA LEU A 825 -16.39 4.90 10.03
C LEU A 825 -15.47 6.12 10.09
N VAL A 826 -15.72 6.99 11.05
CA VAL A 826 -14.80 8.07 11.41
C VAL A 826 -13.96 7.59 12.59
N THR A 827 -12.70 7.29 12.31
CA THR A 827 -11.74 6.93 13.35
C THR A 827 -11.05 8.19 13.81
N VAL A 828 -11.52 8.78 14.91
CA VAL A 828 -10.85 9.95 15.47
C VAL A 828 -9.54 9.46 16.06
N SER A 829 -8.44 9.73 15.34
CA SER A 829 -7.13 9.21 15.72
C SER A 829 -6.83 9.58 17.18
N PRO A 830 -6.16 8.70 17.93
CA PRO A 830 -5.36 9.18 19.04
C PRO A 830 -4.45 10.28 18.47
N VAL A 831 -4.02 11.20 19.30
CA VAL A 831 -2.65 11.67 19.07
C VAL A 831 -1.79 10.43 19.37
N THR A 832 -1.64 9.55 18.37
CA THR A 832 -0.58 8.55 18.34
C THR A 832 0.58 9.30 17.77
N ASP A 833 1.44 9.73 18.67
CA ASP A 833 2.85 9.86 18.36
C ASP A 833 3.28 8.45 17.94
N GLY A 834 3.21 8.20 16.63
CA GLY A 834 3.65 6.96 16.04
C GLY A 834 5.15 6.83 16.23
N ASN A 835 5.55 6.01 17.19
CA ASN A 835 6.87 5.40 17.16
C ASN A 835 6.75 3.94 17.62
N THR A 836 6.57 3.05 16.66
CA THR A 836 6.88 1.62 16.84
C THR A 836 8.40 1.49 16.87
N GLY A 837 8.96 1.32 18.07
CA GLY A 837 10.38 1.05 18.27
C GLY A 837 10.59 0.29 19.56
N ASN A 838 10.73 -1.04 19.44
CA ASN A 838 11.17 -1.92 20.49
C ASN A 838 12.49 -1.40 21.10
N GLY A 839 12.48 -0.95 22.36
CA GLY A 839 13.66 -0.41 23.03
C GLY A 839 13.34 0.57 24.15
N ASN A 840 12.97 0.04 25.33
CA ASN A 840 13.18 0.61 26.66
C ASN A 840 13.24 2.15 26.79
N THR A 841 12.09 2.81 26.99
CA THR A 841 12.04 4.05 27.79
C THR A 841 10.94 3.90 28.85
N GLY A 842 11.37 3.66 30.09
CA GLY A 842 10.51 3.30 31.20
C GLY A 842 9.72 4.47 31.77
N SER A 843 8.41 4.28 31.89
CA SER A 843 7.66 4.82 33.02
C SER A 843 6.70 3.77 33.58
N SER A 844 7.27 2.71 34.15
CA SER A 844 6.61 1.85 35.15
C SER A 844 6.59 2.57 36.50
N GLN A 845 6.00 3.76 36.59
CA GLN A 845 5.95 4.52 37.84
C GLN A 845 5.12 3.72 38.85
N LYS A 846 5.82 3.09 39.80
CA LYS A 846 5.20 2.41 40.95
C LYS A 846 5.07 3.42 42.08
N TRP A 847 3.85 3.55 42.58
CA TRP A 847 3.55 4.34 43.76
C TRP A 847 3.79 3.47 44.99
N ASN A 848 4.79 3.82 45.78
CA ASN A 848 5.05 3.17 47.05
C ASN A 848 4.09 3.74 48.08
N HIS A 849 3.40 2.88 48.81
CA HIS A 849 2.73 3.29 50.04
C HIS A 849 3.79 3.75 51.04
N VAL A 850 3.50 4.85 51.74
CA VAL A 850 4.46 5.52 52.62
C VAL A 850 3.91 5.65 54.03
N ALA A 851 2.63 6.01 54.18
CA ALA A 851 1.99 6.12 55.49
C ALA A 851 0.46 6.06 55.38
N ASP A 852 -0.17 5.63 56.47
CA ASP A 852 -1.59 5.83 56.72
C ASP A 852 -1.75 6.72 57.94
N PHE A 853 -2.49 7.82 57.80
CA PHE A 853 -2.86 8.69 58.90
C PHE A 853 -4.14 8.17 59.58
N MET A 854 -4.64 8.92 60.57
CA MET A 854 -5.84 8.51 61.30
C MET A 854 -7.05 8.38 60.36
N SER A 855 -7.93 7.43 60.67
CA SER A 855 -9.13 7.15 59.86
C SER A 855 -10.00 8.40 59.71
N ASN A 856 -10.43 8.66 58.47
CA ASN A 856 -11.19 9.84 58.03
C ASN A 856 -10.42 11.16 57.94
N GLU A 857 -9.09 11.14 58.00
CA GLU A 857 -8.27 12.35 57.82
C GLU A 857 -7.73 12.47 56.38
N MET A 858 -8.46 13.14 55.50
CA MET A 858 -7.96 13.41 54.15
C MET A 858 -6.69 14.28 54.20
N VAL A 859 -5.65 13.89 53.44
CA VAL A 859 -4.46 14.72 53.28
C VAL A 859 -4.75 15.83 52.28
N TRP A 860 -4.79 17.08 52.72
CA TRP A 860 -5.23 18.20 51.87
C TRP A 860 -4.06 18.97 51.25
N ASN A 861 -2.97 19.13 51.99
CA ASN A 861 -1.82 19.90 51.54
C ASN A 861 -0.52 19.21 51.96
N VAL A 862 0.50 19.31 51.11
CA VAL A 862 1.87 18.90 51.42
C VAL A 862 2.79 20.08 51.14
N ALA A 863 3.55 20.48 52.16
CA ALA A 863 4.57 21.53 52.09
C ALA A 863 5.92 20.98 52.56
N PHE A 864 6.98 21.77 52.43
CA PHE A 864 8.32 21.39 52.88
C PHE A 864 8.95 22.48 53.74
N ASP A 865 9.65 22.07 54.80
CA ASP A 865 10.48 22.97 55.59
C ASP A 865 11.78 23.33 54.84
N ASN A 866 12.58 24.26 55.39
CA ASN A 866 13.81 24.71 54.72
C ASN A 866 14.89 23.61 54.61
N SER A 867 14.73 22.50 55.34
CA SER A 867 15.58 21.30 55.26
C SER A 867 15.02 20.25 54.28
N GLY A 868 13.90 20.53 53.62
CA GLY A 868 13.22 19.64 52.69
C GLY A 868 12.39 18.53 53.35
N ASN A 869 12.11 18.62 54.64
CA ASN A 869 11.23 17.67 55.33
C ASN A 869 9.77 17.96 54.99
N ALA A 870 8.99 16.92 54.70
CA ALA A 870 7.59 17.08 54.30
C ALA A 870 6.68 17.33 55.52
N LEU A 871 5.72 18.24 55.32
CA LEU A 871 4.67 18.63 56.25
C LEU A 871 3.32 18.37 55.57
N ALA A 872 2.52 17.44 56.07
CA ALA A 872 1.22 17.09 55.52
C ALA A 872 0.09 17.60 56.41
N GLY A 873 -0.72 18.53 55.89
CA GLY A 873 -1.90 19.05 56.58
C GLY A 873 -3.16 18.25 56.23
N THR A 874 -3.99 17.92 57.22
CA THR A 874 -5.18 17.08 57.03
C THR A 874 -6.50 17.81 57.25
N TRP A 875 -7.56 17.22 56.68
CA TRP A 875 -8.97 17.42 57.01
C TRP A 875 -9.37 16.65 58.29
N GLY A 876 -8.49 16.66 59.28
CA GLY A 876 -8.72 16.23 60.66
C GLY A 876 -8.07 17.17 61.68
N GLY A 877 -7.50 18.29 61.22
CA GLY A 877 -6.85 19.28 62.06
C GLY A 877 -5.39 19.00 62.37
N HIS A 878 -4.81 17.92 61.84
CA HIS A 878 -3.43 17.52 62.13
C HIS A 878 -2.46 18.00 61.06
N ILE A 879 -1.24 18.27 61.50
CA ILE A 879 -0.06 18.48 60.66
C ILE A 879 0.90 17.34 60.97
N TYR A 880 1.18 16.48 60.00
CA TYR A 880 2.15 15.41 60.13
C TYR A 880 3.49 15.86 59.57
N LYS A 881 4.60 15.49 60.22
CA LYS A 881 5.97 15.75 59.75
C LYS A 881 6.74 14.45 59.59
N THR A 882 7.50 14.35 58.51
CA THR A 882 8.52 13.31 58.29
C THR A 882 9.90 13.94 58.12
N GLU A 883 10.91 13.37 58.77
CA GLU A 883 12.31 13.81 58.66
C GLU A 883 13.17 12.85 57.83
N ASP A 884 12.60 11.72 57.40
CA ASP A 884 13.27 10.59 56.76
C ASP A 884 12.65 10.22 55.40
N ASN A 885 12.15 11.23 54.66
CA ASN A 885 11.54 11.08 53.34
C ASN A 885 10.34 10.13 53.35
N GLY A 886 9.42 10.34 54.28
CA GLY A 886 8.13 9.67 54.33
C GLY A 886 8.12 8.36 55.11
N GLN A 887 9.28 7.79 55.48
CA GLN A 887 9.31 6.49 56.14
C GLN A 887 8.67 6.50 57.52
N ASN A 888 8.83 7.60 58.27
CA ASN A 888 8.17 7.81 59.56
C ASN A 888 7.50 9.19 59.61
N TRP A 889 6.26 9.22 60.10
CA TRP A 889 5.48 10.44 60.29
C TRP A 889 5.07 10.60 61.75
N SER A 890 5.08 11.84 62.23
CA SER A 890 4.63 12.21 63.59
C SER A 890 3.75 13.44 63.55
N VAL A 891 2.77 13.52 64.46
CA VAL A 891 1.91 14.70 64.59
C VAL A 891 2.73 15.86 65.17
N LEU A 892 2.69 17.01 64.48
CA LEU A 892 3.48 18.20 64.77
C LEU A 892 2.72 19.25 65.60
N ASN A 893 1.39 19.16 65.68
CA ASN A 893 0.54 20.21 66.25
C ASN A 893 -0.39 19.72 67.35
N GLU A 894 0.09 18.85 68.23
CA GLU A 894 -0.68 18.37 69.37
C GLU A 894 -1.25 19.54 70.20
N GLY A 895 -2.58 19.57 70.36
CA GLY A 895 -3.29 20.60 71.13
C GLY A 895 -3.75 21.83 70.32
N MET A 896 -3.39 21.94 69.04
CA MET A 896 -3.94 22.98 68.17
C MET A 896 -5.42 22.67 67.83
N LYS A 897 -6.34 23.61 68.12
CA LYS A 897 -7.78 23.40 67.93
C LYS A 897 -8.28 23.86 66.57
N ALA A 898 -7.84 23.22 65.49
CA ALA A 898 -8.36 23.43 64.14
C ALA A 898 -8.98 22.13 63.60
N ALA A 899 -9.96 22.24 62.71
CA ALA A 899 -10.56 21.10 62.02
C ALA A 899 -9.93 20.86 60.65
N PHE A 900 -9.47 21.93 59.99
CA PHE A 900 -8.93 21.85 58.63
C PHE A 900 -7.60 22.57 58.53
N ILE A 901 -6.57 21.87 58.04
CA ILE A 901 -5.31 22.48 57.65
C ILE A 901 -5.32 22.69 56.13
N TRP A 902 -5.67 23.90 55.70
CA TRP A 902 -5.84 24.19 54.28
C TRP A 902 -4.52 24.43 53.55
N SER A 903 -3.57 25.10 54.20
CA SER A 903 -2.32 25.52 53.57
C SER A 903 -1.22 25.70 54.60
N ILE A 904 -0.01 25.28 54.25
CA ILE A 904 1.19 25.43 55.09
C ILE A 904 2.25 26.22 54.31
N VAL A 905 2.86 27.22 54.95
CA VAL A 905 4.00 27.97 54.41
C VAL A 905 5.09 28.08 55.47
N VAL A 906 6.35 27.98 55.03
CA VAL A 906 7.54 28.14 55.89
C VAL A 906 8.36 29.35 55.43
N ASN A 907 8.69 30.25 56.34
CA ASN A 907 9.50 31.45 56.02
C ASN A 907 11.02 31.17 56.04
N SER A 908 11.83 32.16 55.70
CA SER A 908 13.30 32.00 55.67
C SER A 908 13.90 31.65 57.04
N GLN A 909 13.24 32.02 58.14
CA GLN A 909 13.64 31.70 59.52
C GLN A 909 13.12 30.32 59.99
N ASN A 910 12.55 29.52 59.10
CA ASN A 910 11.96 28.20 59.40
C ASN A 910 10.76 28.25 60.38
N GLN A 911 10.08 29.40 60.47
CA GLN A 911 8.80 29.53 61.15
C GLN A 911 7.69 28.96 60.25
N ILE A 912 6.78 28.18 60.84
CA ILE A 912 5.72 27.47 60.14
C ILE A 912 4.42 28.23 60.33
N PHE A 913 3.70 28.48 59.23
CA PHE A 913 2.40 29.12 59.22
C PHE A 913 1.37 28.15 58.65
N ALA A 914 0.27 27.94 59.37
CA ALA A 914 -0.83 27.08 58.96
C ALA A 914 -2.10 27.92 58.79
N GLY A 915 -2.66 27.94 57.59
CA GLY A 915 -3.98 28.50 57.30
C GLY A 915 -5.05 27.49 57.62
N THR A 916 -6.05 27.90 58.40
CA THR A 916 -7.11 27.05 58.95
C THR A 916 -8.47 27.72 58.82
N GLU A 917 -9.53 27.00 59.19
CA GLU A 917 -10.88 27.56 59.26
C GLU A 917 -11.06 28.63 60.35
N LYS A 918 -10.07 28.80 61.23
CA LYS A 918 -10.07 29.77 62.36
C LYS A 918 -9.06 30.90 62.21
N GLY A 919 -8.28 30.91 61.15
CA GLY A 919 -7.24 31.92 60.90
C GLY A 919 -5.89 31.30 60.60
N VAL A 920 -4.84 32.11 60.74
CA VAL A 920 -3.45 31.64 60.61
C VAL A 920 -2.89 31.33 61.99
N PHE A 921 -2.35 30.12 62.15
CA PHE A 921 -1.52 29.74 63.29
C PHE A 921 -0.06 29.80 62.90
N THR A 922 0.80 30.21 63.84
CA THR A 922 2.25 30.25 63.64
C THR A 922 2.99 29.45 64.70
N SER A 923 4.04 28.75 64.29
CA SER A 923 5.00 28.08 65.17
C SER A 923 6.42 28.55 64.86
N VAL A 924 7.13 28.96 65.90
CA VAL A 924 8.52 29.45 65.82
C VAL A 924 9.54 28.46 66.37
N ASP A 925 9.08 27.34 66.91
CA ASP A 925 9.86 26.33 67.62
C ASP A 925 9.70 24.93 66.99
N ASN A 926 9.47 24.89 65.67
CA ASN A 926 9.31 23.68 64.87
C ASN A 926 8.17 22.79 65.40
N GLY A 927 6.99 23.38 65.59
CA GLY A 927 5.75 22.69 65.94
C GLY A 927 5.48 22.49 67.42
N LYS A 928 6.46 22.75 68.30
CA LYS A 928 6.29 22.49 69.75
C LYS A 928 5.21 23.39 70.37
N SER A 929 5.05 24.61 69.87
CA SER A 929 3.97 25.51 70.25
C SER A 929 3.40 26.25 69.04
N TRP A 930 2.10 26.55 69.12
CA TRP A 930 1.33 27.21 68.06
C TRP A 930 0.55 28.40 68.64
N ASN A 931 0.67 29.55 67.99
CA ASN A 931 -0.03 30.78 68.39
C ASN A 931 -0.96 31.25 67.26
N GLU A 932 -2.18 31.66 67.62
CA GLU A 932 -3.08 32.36 66.68
C GLU A 932 -2.50 33.74 66.32
N THR A 933 -2.57 34.09 65.05
CA THR A 933 -2.20 35.41 64.52
C THR A 933 -3.38 36.39 64.57
N GLY A 934 -3.18 37.61 64.05
CA GLY A 934 -4.22 38.64 63.97
C GLY A 934 -5.45 38.31 63.08
N LEU A 935 -5.50 37.19 62.36
CA LEU A 935 -6.63 36.78 61.47
C LEU A 935 -7.61 35.81 62.14
N LYS A 936 -7.95 36.06 63.41
CA LYS A 936 -8.83 35.17 64.18
C LYS A 936 -10.25 35.08 63.58
N ASP A 937 -10.81 33.87 63.58
CA ASP A 937 -12.17 33.54 63.10
C ASP A 937 -12.39 33.89 61.62
N ILE A 938 -11.33 33.78 60.81
CA ILE A 938 -11.37 33.93 59.35
C ILE A 938 -10.93 32.62 58.70
N ASP A 939 -11.73 32.08 57.79
CA ASP A 939 -11.38 30.86 57.03
C ASP A 939 -10.27 31.18 56.01
N VAL A 940 -9.03 30.81 56.34
CA VAL A 940 -7.83 31.09 55.53
C VAL A 940 -7.44 29.84 54.74
N ARG A 941 -7.71 29.86 53.44
CA ARG A 941 -7.57 28.68 52.58
C ARG A 941 -6.23 28.57 51.87
N SER A 942 -5.54 29.68 51.65
CA SER A 942 -4.26 29.68 50.96
C SER A 942 -3.30 30.69 51.56
N LEU A 943 -2.06 30.26 51.75
CA LEU A 943 -0.94 31.09 52.18
C LEU A 943 0.16 31.05 51.12
N VAL A 944 0.75 32.21 50.82
CA VAL A 944 1.97 32.33 50.01
C VAL A 944 2.88 33.41 50.57
N LYS A 945 4.13 33.45 50.10
CA LYS A 945 5.10 34.47 50.49
C LYS A 945 5.81 35.10 49.30
N VAL A 946 6.16 36.38 49.43
CA VAL A 946 7.07 37.11 48.52
C VAL A 946 8.15 37.74 49.38
N SER A 947 9.39 37.24 49.33
CA SER A 947 10.53 37.77 50.11
C SER A 947 10.19 38.05 51.59
N ASP A 948 9.59 37.05 52.26
CA ASP A 948 9.09 37.04 53.66
C ASP A 948 7.89 37.94 53.99
N VAL A 949 7.29 38.61 53.01
CA VAL A 949 5.94 39.17 53.15
C VAL A 949 4.92 38.06 52.94
N LEU A 950 4.01 37.87 53.90
CA LEU A 950 2.98 36.84 53.85
C LEU A 950 1.68 37.38 53.24
N TYR A 951 1.01 36.54 52.46
CA TYR A 951 -0.32 36.81 51.92
C TYR A 951 -1.26 35.66 52.27
N ALA A 952 -2.45 36.00 52.73
CA ALA A 952 -3.49 35.07 53.12
C ALA A 952 -4.74 35.27 52.27
N GLY A 953 -5.10 34.24 51.50
CA GLY A 953 -6.35 34.15 50.75
C GLY A 953 -7.43 33.55 51.64
N THR A 954 -8.57 34.24 51.71
CA THR A 954 -9.64 33.93 52.65
C THR A 954 -10.95 33.60 51.93
N TRP A 955 -11.76 32.76 52.56
CA TRP A 955 -13.10 32.44 52.04
C TRP A 955 -14.10 33.56 52.40
N GLY A 956 -14.22 34.55 51.52
CA GLY A 956 -15.25 35.59 51.58
C GLY A 956 -14.76 36.95 52.09
N LYS A 957 -13.48 37.10 52.44
CA LYS A 957 -12.88 38.38 52.87
C LYS A 957 -11.66 38.81 52.03
N GLY A 958 -11.40 38.14 50.91
CA GLY A 958 -10.34 38.47 49.96
C GLY A 958 -8.95 38.12 50.47
N VAL A 959 -7.97 38.98 50.18
CA VAL A 959 -6.55 38.81 50.47
C VAL A 959 -6.11 39.77 51.58
N TYR A 960 -5.37 39.23 52.55
CA TYR A 960 -4.66 39.98 53.58
C TYR A 960 -3.15 39.87 53.39
N LYS A 961 -2.43 40.90 53.81
CA LYS A 961 -0.97 41.01 53.74
C LYS A 961 -0.38 41.24 55.13
N SER A 962 0.71 40.56 55.45
CA SER A 962 1.50 40.78 56.65
C SER A 962 2.97 41.04 56.29
N ILE A 963 3.55 42.05 56.93
CA ILE A 963 4.96 42.47 56.77
C ILE A 963 5.78 42.21 58.04
N ASP A 964 5.18 41.60 59.07
CA ASP A 964 5.74 41.41 60.41
C ASP A 964 5.64 39.95 60.89
N ASN A 965 5.78 39.00 59.95
CA ASN A 965 5.68 37.56 60.17
C ASN A 965 4.34 37.13 60.78
N GLY A 966 3.24 37.67 60.26
CA GLY A 966 1.89 37.27 60.62
C GLY A 966 1.38 37.90 61.93
N GLN A 967 2.12 38.80 62.58
CA GLN A 967 1.62 39.44 63.81
C GLN A 967 0.43 40.36 63.51
N THR A 968 0.55 41.18 62.47
CA THR A 968 -0.52 42.05 61.99
C THR A 968 -0.82 41.80 60.51
N TRP A 969 -2.07 42.02 60.14
CA TRP A 969 -2.58 41.77 58.80
C TRP A 969 -3.39 42.96 58.30
N THR A 970 -3.12 43.37 57.07
CA THR A 970 -3.83 44.47 56.39
C THR A 970 -4.56 43.93 55.17
N GLU A 971 -5.81 44.30 54.99
CA GLU A 971 -6.60 43.94 53.81
C GLU A 971 -6.06 44.62 52.55
N VAL A 972 -5.95 43.88 51.45
CA VAL A 972 -5.36 44.35 50.19
C VAL A 972 -6.24 43.95 49.00
N ASN A 973 -7.50 44.38 48.98
CA ASN A 973 -8.54 43.89 48.05
C ASN A 973 -8.92 44.83 46.89
N LYS A 974 -8.20 45.93 46.70
CA LYS A 974 -8.60 46.92 45.70
C LYS A 974 -8.52 46.32 44.28
N GLY A 975 -9.66 46.23 43.60
CA GLY A 975 -9.79 45.63 42.26
C GLY A 975 -10.13 44.13 42.24
N LEU A 976 -10.23 43.50 43.41
CA LEU A 976 -10.66 42.11 43.56
C LEU A 976 -12.19 42.05 43.64
N SER A 977 -12.87 41.66 42.56
CA SER A 977 -14.34 41.67 42.49
C SER A 977 -14.99 40.47 43.19
N CYS A 978 -14.25 39.39 43.42
CA CYS A 978 -14.70 38.21 44.17
C CYS A 978 -13.78 37.96 45.38
N LEU A 979 -14.36 37.93 46.57
CA LEU A 979 -13.62 37.82 47.83
C LEU A 979 -13.48 36.38 48.35
N ALA A 980 -14.03 35.39 47.65
CA ALA A 980 -13.86 33.97 47.98
C ALA A 980 -12.56 33.45 47.35
N VAL A 981 -11.42 33.75 47.97
CA VAL A 981 -10.09 33.36 47.47
C VAL A 981 -9.74 31.97 47.99
N HIS A 982 -9.58 31.02 47.08
CA HIS A 982 -9.30 29.62 47.41
C HIS A 982 -7.83 29.25 47.17
N ALA A 983 -7.19 29.82 46.15
CA ALA A 983 -5.81 29.54 45.80
C ALA A 983 -5.01 30.83 45.59
N LEU A 984 -3.80 30.88 46.13
CA LEU A 984 -2.80 31.89 45.82
C LEU A 984 -1.56 31.21 45.22
N THR A 985 -0.90 31.88 44.28
CA THR A 985 0.43 31.49 43.80
C THR A 985 1.27 32.72 43.49
N VAL A 986 2.58 32.55 43.42
CA VAL A 986 3.56 33.62 43.18
C VAL A 986 4.46 33.21 42.03
N SER A 987 4.58 34.09 41.03
CA SER A 987 5.49 33.87 39.89
C SER A 987 6.95 34.13 40.24
N SER A 988 7.86 33.68 39.38
CA SER A 988 9.30 33.98 39.46
C SER A 988 9.63 35.48 39.46
N LYS A 989 8.71 36.33 38.98
CA LYS A 989 8.83 37.80 38.97
C LYS A 989 8.31 38.48 40.25
N GLY A 990 7.77 37.71 41.20
CA GLY A 990 7.17 38.23 42.43
C GLY A 990 5.73 38.74 42.27
N GLU A 991 5.10 38.52 41.11
CA GLU A 991 3.68 38.83 40.90
C GLU A 991 2.81 37.79 41.61
N ILE A 992 1.69 38.25 42.20
CA ILE A 992 0.78 37.42 43.00
C ILE A 992 -0.48 37.16 42.18
N TYR A 993 -0.91 35.90 42.12
CA TYR A 993 -2.13 35.48 41.46
C TYR A 993 -3.11 34.91 42.47
N ALA A 994 -4.37 35.32 42.37
CA ALA A 994 -5.47 34.87 43.21
C ALA A 994 -6.54 34.15 42.39
N GLY A 995 -6.77 32.89 42.74
CA GLY A 995 -7.83 32.05 42.20
C GLY A 995 -9.03 32.13 43.13
N THR A 996 -10.17 32.53 42.57
CA THR A 996 -11.41 32.73 43.32
C THR A 996 -12.47 31.71 42.96
N PHE A 997 -13.39 31.46 43.89
CA PHE A 997 -14.58 30.65 43.63
C PHE A 997 -15.74 31.57 43.22
N GLY A 998 -15.83 31.86 41.92
CA GLY A 998 -16.90 32.66 41.30
C GLY A 998 -16.41 33.87 40.51
N GLY A 999 -15.15 34.27 40.63
CA GLY A 999 -14.57 35.43 39.92
C GLY A 999 -13.39 35.12 38.99
N GLY A 1000 -12.97 33.87 38.86
CA GLY A 1000 -11.81 33.52 38.02
C GLY A 1000 -10.46 33.86 38.68
N VAL A 1001 -9.49 34.28 37.87
CA VAL A 1001 -8.10 34.55 38.26
C VAL A 1001 -7.83 36.05 38.25
N PHE A 1002 -7.24 36.55 39.34
CA PHE A 1002 -6.80 37.93 39.47
C PHE A 1002 -5.28 38.01 39.63
N LYS A 1003 -4.69 39.11 39.18
CA LYS A 1003 -3.25 39.38 39.29
C LYS A 1003 -2.97 40.68 40.02
N SER A 1004 -1.96 40.68 40.88
CA SER A 1004 -1.35 41.88 41.45
C SER A 1004 0.15 41.90 41.17
N ALA A 1005 0.61 42.96 40.49
CA ALA A 1005 2.04 43.20 40.22
C ALA A 1005 2.65 44.23 41.19
N ASP A 1006 1.87 44.77 42.12
CA ASP A 1006 2.23 45.86 43.03
C ASP A 1006 2.08 45.47 44.50
N ASN A 1007 2.41 44.20 44.81
CA ASN A 1007 2.42 43.64 46.15
C ASN A 1007 1.06 43.73 46.87
N GLY A 1008 -0.02 43.43 46.15
CA GLY A 1008 -1.40 43.42 46.63
C GLY A 1008 -2.13 44.76 46.56
N SER A 1009 -1.47 45.85 46.17
CA SER A 1009 -2.06 47.19 46.25
C SER A 1009 -3.23 47.38 45.27
N ASN A 1010 -3.14 46.76 44.09
CA ASN A 1010 -4.24 46.67 43.12
C ASN A 1010 -4.28 45.26 42.49
N TRP A 1011 -5.50 44.81 42.19
CA TRP A 1011 -5.79 43.56 41.51
C TRP A 1011 -6.46 43.83 40.17
N THR A 1012 -6.07 43.05 39.16
CA THR A 1012 -6.66 43.05 37.82
C THR A 1012 -7.27 41.69 37.54
N ASP A 1013 -8.53 41.66 37.12
CA ASP A 1013 -9.19 40.45 36.64
C ASP A 1013 -8.57 40.02 35.30
N LEU A 1014 -8.14 38.77 35.22
CA LEU A 1014 -7.51 38.19 34.03
C LEU A 1014 -8.48 37.41 33.14
N ASN A 1015 -9.74 37.28 33.55
CA ASN A 1015 -10.80 36.58 32.83
C ASN A 1015 -10.37 35.22 32.25
N ALA A 1016 -10.02 34.28 33.12
CA ALA A 1016 -9.49 32.97 32.75
C ALA A 1016 -10.46 32.04 31.98
N GLY A 1017 -11.65 32.53 31.62
CA GLY A 1017 -12.67 31.77 30.89
C GLY A 1017 -13.47 30.78 31.74
N TYR A 1018 -13.13 30.60 33.02
CA TYR A 1018 -13.90 29.81 33.98
C TYR A 1018 -13.86 30.44 35.38
N PRO A 1019 -15.00 30.61 36.07
CA PRO A 1019 -15.05 31.42 37.29
C PRO A 1019 -14.64 30.67 38.57
N PHE A 1020 -14.62 29.33 38.57
CA PHE A 1020 -14.36 28.52 39.78
C PHE A 1020 -12.95 27.93 39.78
N ILE A 1021 -12.00 28.70 40.29
CA ILE A 1021 -10.58 28.32 40.35
C ILE A 1021 -10.28 27.63 41.67
N TRP A 1022 -9.70 26.43 41.60
CA TRP A 1022 -9.44 25.58 42.76
C TRP A 1022 -7.95 25.41 43.07
N ALA A 1023 -7.09 25.50 42.07
CA ALA A 1023 -5.64 25.41 42.27
C ALA A 1023 -4.91 26.30 41.26
N LEU A 1024 -3.76 26.84 41.66
CA LEU A 1024 -2.91 27.68 40.82
C LEU A 1024 -1.45 27.23 40.91
N GLY A 1025 -0.74 27.27 39.78
CA GLY A 1025 0.70 27.03 39.72
C GLY A 1025 1.37 27.92 38.69
N THR A 1026 2.64 28.24 38.88
CA THR A 1026 3.44 28.98 37.90
C THR A 1026 4.78 28.30 37.66
N THR A 1027 5.22 28.34 36.41
CA THR A 1027 6.56 27.89 35.99
C THR A 1027 7.56 29.03 36.09
N SER A 1028 8.84 28.69 36.06
CA SER A 1028 9.96 29.63 36.20
C SER A 1028 10.02 30.65 35.06
N ASP A 1029 9.60 30.26 33.85
CA ASP A 1029 9.49 31.11 32.66
C ASP A 1029 8.26 32.04 32.66
N GLY A 1030 7.35 31.87 33.62
CA GLY A 1030 6.19 32.73 33.85
C GLY A 1030 4.90 32.25 33.21
N MET A 1031 4.80 30.98 32.80
CA MET A 1031 3.51 30.38 32.46
C MET A 1031 2.66 30.18 33.72
N LEU A 1032 1.35 30.39 33.58
CA LEU A 1032 0.38 30.32 34.66
C LEU A 1032 -0.61 29.20 34.37
N TYR A 1033 -0.86 28.36 35.37
CA TYR A 1033 -1.79 27.24 35.31
C TYR A 1033 -2.91 27.43 36.33
N ALA A 1034 -4.14 27.27 35.89
CA ALA A 1034 -5.34 27.32 36.70
C ALA A 1034 -6.10 26.01 36.63
N GLY A 1035 -6.00 25.23 37.70
CA GLY A 1035 -6.86 24.08 37.96
C GLY A 1035 -8.22 24.55 38.46
N THR A 1036 -9.29 23.99 37.91
CA THR A 1036 -10.66 24.44 38.17
C THR A 1036 -11.51 23.34 38.78
N TYR A 1037 -12.62 23.75 39.39
CA TYR A 1037 -13.64 22.83 39.89
C TYR A 1037 -14.63 22.51 38.75
N GLY A 1038 -14.31 21.49 37.96
CA GLY A 1038 -15.16 20.94 36.89
C GLY A 1038 -14.88 21.49 35.49
N GLY A 1039 -14.00 22.48 35.33
CA GLY A 1039 -13.60 23.03 34.03
C GLY A 1039 -12.30 22.44 33.46
N GLY A 1040 -11.55 21.65 34.23
CA GLY A 1040 -10.21 21.15 33.93
C GLY A 1040 -9.10 22.18 34.22
N VAL A 1041 -8.11 22.26 33.34
CA VAL A 1041 -6.98 23.18 33.45
C VAL A 1041 -7.04 24.23 32.36
N TYR A 1042 -6.81 25.47 32.74
CA TYR A 1042 -6.56 26.59 31.84
C TYR A 1042 -5.12 27.05 32.05
N TYR A 1043 -4.43 27.42 30.99
CA TYR A 1043 -3.08 27.95 31.08
C TYR A 1043 -2.93 29.25 30.30
N SER A 1044 -1.93 30.04 30.69
CA SER A 1044 -1.56 31.29 30.04
C SER A 1044 -0.04 31.35 29.90
N ASN A 1045 0.44 31.75 28.71
CA ASN A 1045 1.87 31.91 28.41
C ASN A 1045 2.32 33.39 28.36
N ASP A 1046 1.41 34.32 28.64
CA ASP A 1046 1.62 35.76 28.56
C ASP A 1046 1.30 36.47 29.89
N GLY A 1047 1.38 35.73 31.00
CA GLY A 1047 1.17 36.26 32.35
C GLY A 1047 -0.30 36.60 32.66
N GLY A 1048 -1.23 35.93 32.00
CA GLY A 1048 -2.67 36.02 32.23
C GLY A 1048 -3.44 36.91 31.25
N ALA A 1049 -2.79 37.42 30.19
CA ALA A 1049 -3.48 38.27 29.21
C ALA A 1049 -4.35 37.45 28.25
N THR A 1050 -3.93 36.24 27.91
CA THR A 1050 -4.71 35.25 27.16
C THR A 1050 -4.68 33.89 27.85
N TRP A 1051 -5.79 33.17 27.72
CA TRP A 1051 -5.98 31.87 28.34
C TRP A 1051 -6.37 30.81 27.31
N SER A 1052 -5.76 29.64 27.44
CA SER A 1052 -6.06 28.46 26.65
C SER A 1052 -6.48 27.32 27.56
N LYS A 1053 -7.56 26.63 27.20
CA LYS A 1053 -7.99 25.43 27.90
C LYS A 1053 -7.06 24.26 27.53
N SER A 1054 -6.53 23.55 28.51
CA SER A 1054 -5.69 22.38 28.29
C SER A 1054 -6.14 21.20 29.12
N ASN A 1055 -7.07 20.43 28.57
CA ASN A 1055 -7.62 19.24 29.22
C ASN A 1055 -7.26 17.95 28.50
N ASN A 1056 -6.44 18.02 27.46
CA ASN A 1056 -6.13 16.84 26.66
C ASN A 1056 -5.34 15.83 27.51
N GLY A 1057 -5.87 14.61 27.65
CA GLY A 1057 -5.28 13.55 28.47
C GLY A 1057 -5.74 13.50 29.94
N LEU A 1058 -6.57 14.45 30.40
CA LEU A 1058 -7.17 14.39 31.74
C LEU A 1058 -8.42 13.50 31.73
N ALA A 1059 -8.51 12.56 32.67
CA ALA A 1059 -9.69 11.69 32.84
C ALA A 1059 -10.78 12.32 33.74
N SER A 1060 -10.45 13.44 34.41
CA SER A 1060 -11.36 14.19 35.27
C SER A 1060 -11.03 15.68 35.20
N LEU A 1061 -12.07 16.51 35.21
CA LEU A 1061 -11.97 17.97 35.09
C LEU A 1061 -11.96 18.69 36.45
N PHE A 1062 -12.01 17.94 37.55
CA PHE A 1062 -11.87 18.47 38.90
C PHE A 1062 -10.41 18.40 39.33
N ILE A 1063 -9.74 19.55 39.35
CA ILE A 1063 -8.31 19.65 39.62
C ILE A 1063 -8.11 20.22 41.02
N TYR A 1064 -7.50 19.42 41.90
CA TYR A 1064 -7.42 19.73 43.33
C TYR A 1064 -6.09 20.38 43.73
N SER A 1065 -5.01 20.04 43.05
CA SER A 1065 -3.69 20.65 43.24
C SER A 1065 -2.97 20.81 41.90
N VAL A 1066 -2.14 21.84 41.83
CA VAL A 1066 -1.17 22.08 40.75
C VAL A 1066 0.18 22.34 41.40
N THR A 1067 1.20 21.59 41.00
CA THR A 1067 2.58 21.81 41.46
C THR A 1067 3.53 21.76 40.27
N VAL A 1068 4.70 22.38 40.39
CA VAL A 1068 5.69 22.51 39.32
C VAL A 1068 7.06 22.13 39.87
N ASP A 1069 7.81 21.30 39.15
CA ASP A 1069 9.18 20.96 39.54
C ASP A 1069 10.21 22.03 39.10
N ASN A 1070 11.48 21.78 39.41
CA ASN A 1070 12.58 22.67 39.05
C ASN A 1070 12.96 22.67 37.56
N LYS A 1071 12.27 21.87 36.73
CA LYS A 1071 12.43 21.79 35.27
C LYS A 1071 11.20 22.29 34.53
N ASP A 1072 10.28 22.94 35.23
CA ASP A 1072 9.00 23.43 34.72
C ASP A 1072 8.06 22.32 34.23
N ASN A 1073 8.24 21.08 34.68
CA ASN A 1073 7.21 20.06 34.52
C ASN A 1073 6.09 20.34 35.50
N VAL A 1074 4.86 20.28 35.00
CA VAL A 1074 3.65 20.56 35.78
C VAL A 1074 3.00 19.25 36.17
N TYR A 1075 2.54 19.16 37.41
CA TYR A 1075 1.85 18.01 37.96
C TYR A 1075 0.51 18.43 38.55
N LEU A 1076 -0.48 17.56 38.39
CA LEU A 1076 -1.85 17.79 38.85
C LEU A 1076 -2.35 16.62 39.66
N SER A 1077 -3.20 16.89 40.64
CA SER A 1077 -4.05 15.88 41.26
C SER A 1077 -5.51 16.05 40.81
N SER A 1078 -6.17 14.91 40.60
CA SER A 1078 -7.61 14.82 40.47
C SER A 1078 -8.14 13.69 41.32
N TRP A 1079 -9.29 13.93 41.96
CA TRP A 1079 -9.90 12.99 42.89
C TRP A 1079 -10.09 11.59 42.28
N ALA A 1080 -10.85 11.50 41.20
CA ALA A 1080 -11.09 10.24 40.49
C ALA A 1080 -10.00 9.95 39.44
N GLY A 1081 -9.38 10.99 38.88
CA GLY A 1081 -8.42 10.85 37.78
C GLY A 1081 -7.00 10.45 38.20
N GLY A 1082 -6.65 10.59 39.47
CA GLY A 1082 -5.30 10.31 39.97
C GLY A 1082 -4.34 11.46 39.70
N VAL A 1083 -3.12 11.13 39.29
CA VAL A 1083 -2.02 12.09 39.11
C VAL A 1083 -1.70 12.26 37.62
N TYR A 1084 -1.42 13.49 37.19
CA TYR A 1084 -1.03 13.79 35.81
C TYR A 1084 0.25 14.62 35.75
N THR A 1085 0.94 14.55 34.61
CA THR A 1085 2.10 15.39 34.29
C THR A 1085 2.05 15.94 32.87
N ALA A 1086 2.61 17.14 32.65
CA ALA A 1086 2.85 17.73 31.35
C ALA A 1086 4.19 18.49 31.34
N SER A 1087 4.82 18.60 30.16
CA SER A 1087 5.95 19.52 29.96
C SER A 1087 5.48 20.98 30.06
N ALA A 1088 6.41 21.93 30.19
CA ALA A 1088 6.13 23.34 30.45
C ALA A 1088 5.08 23.99 29.52
N ASN A 1089 4.87 23.47 28.31
CA ASN A 1089 3.85 23.97 27.37
C ASN A 1089 2.42 23.50 27.70
N GLY A 1090 2.27 22.51 28.57
CA GLY A 1090 1.01 22.15 29.21
C GLY A 1090 -0.07 21.59 28.30
N THR A 1091 0.20 21.25 27.03
CA THR A 1091 -0.83 20.95 26.02
C THR A 1091 -1.37 19.53 26.05
N ILE A 1092 -0.64 18.59 26.65
CA ILE A 1092 -1.03 17.17 26.78
C ILE A 1092 -0.65 16.69 28.17
N TRP A 1093 -1.63 16.15 28.89
CA TRP A 1093 -1.49 15.59 30.21
C TRP A 1093 -1.35 14.07 30.14
N ASN A 1094 -0.26 13.56 30.68
CA ASN A 1094 0.00 12.13 30.78
C ASN A 1094 -0.38 11.67 32.19
N SER A 1095 -1.23 10.64 32.29
CA SER A 1095 -1.55 10.03 33.58
C SER A 1095 -0.32 9.32 34.14
N LEU A 1096 -0.06 9.54 35.43
CA LEU A 1096 0.94 8.84 36.22
C LEU A 1096 0.30 7.74 37.10
N GLY A 1097 -0.99 7.45 36.95
CA GLY A 1097 -1.74 6.45 37.72
C GLY A 1097 -2.48 7.02 38.93
N MET A 1098 -2.86 6.15 39.88
CA MET A 1098 -3.64 6.47 41.09
C MET A 1098 -5.09 6.90 40.84
N ALA A 1099 -5.68 6.53 39.70
CA ALA A 1099 -7.10 6.73 39.47
C ALA A 1099 -7.95 5.93 40.47
N GLY A 1100 -9.08 6.50 40.88
CA GLY A 1100 -9.97 5.92 41.90
C GLY A 1100 -9.45 5.98 43.34
N GLN A 1101 -8.20 6.39 43.59
CA GLN A 1101 -7.61 6.47 44.93
C GLN A 1101 -7.97 7.76 45.70
N GLY A 1102 -8.79 8.65 45.12
CA GLY A 1102 -9.20 9.89 45.78
C GLY A 1102 -8.04 10.85 45.99
N VAL A 1103 -7.19 11.05 44.98
CA VAL A 1103 -5.97 11.86 45.13
C VAL A 1103 -6.33 13.35 45.28
N SER A 1104 -6.11 13.89 46.46
CA SER A 1104 -6.46 15.26 46.84
C SER A 1104 -5.30 16.23 46.61
N THR A 1105 -4.05 15.80 46.82
CA THR A 1105 -2.87 16.68 46.67
C THR A 1105 -1.68 15.96 46.04
N VAL A 1106 -0.86 16.72 45.32
CA VAL A 1106 0.45 16.32 44.79
C VAL A 1106 1.47 17.40 45.09
N ALA A 1107 2.68 16.99 45.49
CA ALA A 1107 3.81 17.87 45.76
C ALA A 1107 5.12 17.25 45.26
N VAL A 1108 6.04 18.09 44.79
CA VAL A 1108 7.38 17.67 44.36
C VAL A 1108 8.33 17.74 45.56
N ASN A 1109 8.94 16.61 45.93
CA ASN A 1109 9.93 16.58 46.98
C ASN A 1109 11.21 17.30 46.51
N PRO A 1110 11.60 18.42 47.16
CA PRO A 1110 12.73 19.23 46.69
C PRO A 1110 14.09 18.54 46.88
N ARG A 1111 14.18 17.49 47.71
CA ARG A 1111 15.43 16.74 47.95
C ARG A 1111 15.69 15.68 46.90
N THR A 1112 14.64 14.98 46.48
CA THR A 1112 14.72 13.76 45.66
C THR A 1112 14.15 13.95 44.26
N GLY A 1113 13.31 14.96 44.04
CA GLY A 1113 12.50 15.12 42.82
C GLY A 1113 11.40 14.05 42.67
N SER A 1114 11.10 13.27 43.71
CA SER A 1114 9.96 12.35 43.73
C SER A 1114 8.65 13.12 43.89
N LEU A 1115 7.54 12.51 43.45
CA LEU A 1115 6.22 13.02 43.76
C LEU A 1115 5.72 12.38 45.05
N LEU A 1116 5.23 13.22 45.95
CA LEU A 1116 4.52 12.83 47.17
C LEU A 1116 3.06 13.21 47.00
N ILE A 1117 2.15 12.26 47.21
CA ILE A 1117 0.70 12.48 47.08
C ILE A 1117 -0.04 12.08 48.34
N GLY A 1118 -1.16 12.75 48.56
CA GLY A 1118 -2.10 12.46 49.63
C GLY A 1118 -3.47 12.08 49.07
N THR A 1119 -4.17 11.17 49.75
CA THR A 1119 -5.50 10.72 49.37
C THR A 1119 -6.59 11.15 50.34
N SER A 1120 -7.84 11.01 49.90
CA SER A 1120 -9.04 11.24 50.71
C SER A 1120 -9.17 10.29 51.91
N GLN A 1121 -8.48 9.15 51.87
CA GLN A 1121 -8.48 8.15 52.94
C GLN A 1121 -7.40 8.38 54.00
N GLY A 1122 -6.57 9.42 53.84
CA GLY A 1122 -5.46 9.68 54.75
C GLY A 1122 -4.19 8.90 54.45
N THR A 1123 -4.11 8.29 53.26
CA THR A 1123 -2.94 7.54 52.82
C THR A 1123 -1.99 8.44 52.04
N VAL A 1124 -0.69 8.24 52.24
CA VAL A 1124 0.39 8.93 51.55
C VAL A 1124 1.15 7.95 50.67
N TYR A 1125 1.43 8.35 49.43
CA TYR A 1125 2.24 7.57 48.49
C TYR A 1125 3.39 8.42 47.92
N GLU A 1126 4.49 7.75 47.60
CA GLU A 1126 5.66 8.36 46.94
C GLU A 1126 6.14 7.53 45.75
N THR A 1127 6.61 8.19 44.69
CA THR A 1127 7.22 7.53 43.52
C THR A 1127 8.63 7.01 43.83
N SER A 1128 9.01 5.83 43.29
CA SER A 1128 10.27 5.11 43.60
C SER A 1128 11.62 5.70 43.09
N LEU A 1129 11.71 7.01 42.80
CA LEU A 1129 12.84 7.85 42.30
C LEU A 1129 12.82 8.29 40.82
N SER A 1130 13.14 9.59 40.66
CA SER A 1130 13.19 10.53 39.52
C SER A 1130 12.21 10.30 38.36
N VAL A 1131 11.30 11.27 38.18
CA VAL A 1131 10.58 11.51 36.92
C VAL A 1131 11.58 12.05 35.87
N THR A 1132 12.56 11.22 35.49
CA THR A 1132 13.43 11.44 34.33
C THR A 1132 13.39 10.18 33.50
N GLY A 1133 12.38 10.14 32.63
CA GLY A 1133 12.10 9.01 31.76
C GLY A 1133 11.21 9.42 30.59
N VAL A 1134 11.52 10.55 29.95
CA VAL A 1134 11.21 10.76 28.53
C VAL A 1134 12.47 11.35 27.94
N GLU A 1135 13.26 10.52 27.25
CA GLU A 1135 14.21 11.06 26.29
C GLU A 1135 13.37 11.86 25.27
N GLU A 1136 13.48 13.18 25.29
CA GLU A 1136 13.14 13.96 24.10
C GLU A 1136 14.10 13.49 23.01
N LYS A 1137 13.62 12.57 22.17
CA LYS A 1137 14.07 12.54 20.78
C LYS A 1137 13.57 13.83 20.18
N LYS A 1138 14.34 14.89 20.34
CA LYS A 1138 14.24 16.08 19.50
C LYS A 1138 14.40 15.54 18.09
N GLU A 1139 13.30 15.40 17.34
CA GLU A 1139 13.37 14.89 15.97
C GLU A 1139 14.30 15.82 15.20
N VAL A 1140 15.50 15.31 14.97
CA VAL A 1140 16.49 15.96 14.15
C VAL A 1140 15.92 15.89 12.74
N PRO A 1141 15.75 17.03 12.03
CA PRO A 1141 15.29 17.01 10.65
C PRO A 1141 16.13 16.03 9.85
N THR A 1142 15.54 15.22 8.97
CA THR A 1142 16.30 14.28 8.13
C THR A 1142 16.78 14.90 6.83
N SER A 1143 16.28 16.09 6.50
CA SER A 1143 16.63 16.85 5.30
C SER A 1143 16.67 18.34 5.59
N PHE A 1144 17.36 19.08 4.71
CA PHE A 1144 17.34 20.53 4.75
C PHE A 1144 16.03 21.07 4.19
N GLN A 1145 15.40 22.00 4.90
CA GLN A 1145 14.20 22.70 4.42
C GLN A 1145 14.30 24.20 4.65
N LEU A 1146 13.84 25.01 3.68
CA LEU A 1146 13.65 26.45 3.82
C LEU A 1146 12.20 26.78 3.47
N MET A 1147 11.40 27.10 4.49
CA MET A 1147 9.98 27.40 4.32
C MET A 1147 9.76 28.80 3.76
N GLN A 1148 8.57 29.01 3.19
CA GLN A 1148 8.09 30.34 2.83
C GLN A 1148 7.92 31.18 4.11
N ASN A 1149 8.36 32.44 4.06
CA ASN A 1149 8.19 33.38 5.17
C ASN A 1149 6.69 33.64 5.43
N TYR A 1150 6.32 33.88 6.69
CA TYR A 1150 4.95 34.24 7.06
C TYR A 1150 4.95 35.43 8.03
N PRO A 1151 4.10 36.45 7.80
CA PRO A 1151 3.22 36.63 6.63
C PRO A 1151 4.01 36.88 5.32
N ASN A 1152 3.39 36.67 4.14
CA ASN A 1152 3.94 37.05 2.82
C ASN A 1152 2.79 37.38 1.85
N PRO A 1153 2.52 38.64 1.48
CA PRO A 1153 3.32 39.83 1.77
C PRO A 1153 3.40 40.16 3.28
N PHE A 1154 4.47 40.81 3.72
CA PHE A 1154 4.66 41.22 5.13
C PHE A 1154 4.83 42.74 5.28
N ASN A 1155 4.52 43.25 6.49
CA ASN A 1155 4.71 44.65 6.87
C ASN A 1155 4.81 44.81 8.41
N PRO A 1156 5.88 45.41 8.97
CA PRO A 1156 7.23 45.49 8.43
C PRO A 1156 8.05 44.20 8.69
N SER A 1157 7.51 43.25 9.46
CA SER A 1157 8.24 42.05 9.90
C SER A 1157 7.63 40.74 9.43
N THR A 1158 8.48 39.75 9.22
CA THR A 1158 8.10 38.37 8.87
C THR A 1158 8.93 37.37 9.65
N THR A 1159 8.47 36.13 9.70
CA THR A 1159 9.22 35.00 10.26
C THR A 1159 9.62 34.04 9.15
N ILE A 1160 10.89 33.60 9.16
CA ILE A 1160 11.46 32.60 8.25
C ILE A 1160 11.76 31.34 9.07
N LYS A 1161 11.22 30.19 8.64
CA LYS A 1161 11.48 28.89 9.27
C LYS A 1161 12.35 28.02 8.36
N PHE A 1162 13.31 27.32 8.94
CA PHE A 1162 14.17 26.39 8.20
C PHE A 1162 14.65 25.24 9.10
N SER A 1163 15.10 24.17 8.47
CA SER A 1163 15.51 22.92 9.14
C SER A 1163 16.91 22.52 8.67
N VAL A 1164 17.77 22.12 9.60
CA VAL A 1164 19.10 21.59 9.31
C VAL A 1164 19.27 20.19 9.91
N PRO A 1165 19.62 19.16 9.13
CA PRO A 1165 19.72 17.76 9.56
C PRO A 1165 21.07 17.38 10.18
N ALA A 1166 22.09 18.24 10.08
CA ALA A 1166 23.41 18.00 10.64
C ALA A 1166 24.00 19.29 11.22
N ALA A 1167 24.82 19.16 12.26
CA ALA A 1167 25.52 20.30 12.82
C ALA A 1167 26.53 20.88 11.82
N GLY A 1168 26.67 22.20 11.77
CA GLY A 1168 27.62 22.88 10.90
C GLY A 1168 27.45 24.39 10.89
N THR A 1169 28.32 25.08 10.15
CA THR A 1169 28.20 26.52 9.96
C THR A 1169 27.18 26.81 8.87
N TYR A 1170 26.12 27.54 9.23
CA TYR A 1170 25.07 27.96 8.30
C TYR A 1170 24.98 29.47 8.24
N THR A 1171 24.59 29.96 7.07
CA THR A 1171 24.34 31.37 6.79
C THR A 1171 22.94 31.53 6.22
N LEU A 1172 22.14 32.41 6.81
CA LEU A 1172 20.86 32.85 6.26
C LEU A 1172 20.94 34.35 6.00
N LYS A 1173 20.88 34.73 4.73
CA LYS A 1173 21.03 36.13 4.30
C LYS A 1173 19.83 36.58 3.48
N VAL A 1174 19.56 37.88 3.50
CA VAL A 1174 18.52 38.53 2.69
C VAL A 1174 19.19 39.43 1.66
N PHE A 1175 18.67 39.42 0.44
CA PHE A 1175 19.12 40.17 -0.72
C PHE A 1175 17.95 40.93 -1.34
N ASP A 1176 18.24 42.06 -1.99
CA ASP A 1176 17.28 42.73 -2.88
C ASP A 1176 17.20 42.02 -4.27
N VAL A 1177 16.30 42.48 -5.13
CA VAL A 1177 16.12 41.93 -6.49
C VAL A 1177 17.36 42.05 -7.40
N LEU A 1178 18.32 42.91 -7.05
CA LEU A 1178 19.57 43.07 -7.79
C LEU A 1178 20.69 42.17 -7.24
N GLY A 1179 20.39 41.35 -6.22
CA GLY A 1179 21.34 40.44 -5.58
C GLY A 1179 22.25 41.13 -4.57
N LYS A 1180 21.95 42.37 -4.13
CA LYS A 1180 22.72 43.05 -3.08
C LYS A 1180 22.23 42.58 -1.71
N GLU A 1181 23.16 42.16 -0.85
CA GLU A 1181 22.87 41.76 0.53
C GLU A 1181 22.32 42.95 1.33
N VAL A 1182 21.18 42.74 2.00
CA VAL A 1182 20.50 43.75 2.83
C VAL A 1182 20.42 43.34 4.31
N ALA A 1183 20.53 42.05 4.64
CA ALA A 1183 20.63 41.58 6.02
C ALA A 1183 21.31 40.21 6.12
N VAL A 1184 22.00 39.97 7.24
CA VAL A 1184 22.47 38.64 7.66
C VAL A 1184 21.66 38.25 8.88
N LEU A 1185 20.85 37.21 8.76
CA LEU A 1185 19.96 36.75 9.82
C LEU A 1185 20.61 35.65 10.67
N ILE A 1186 21.46 34.82 10.06
CA ILE A 1186 22.24 33.77 10.71
C ILE A 1186 23.63 33.71 10.06
N ASN A 1187 24.67 33.56 10.89
CA ASN A 1187 26.05 33.31 10.47
C ASN A 1187 26.86 32.72 11.64
N ASN A 1188 26.52 31.50 12.03
CA ASN A 1188 27.15 30.78 13.15
C ASN A 1188 27.01 29.26 13.00
N GLU A 1189 27.60 28.51 13.92
CA GLU A 1189 27.38 27.07 14.03
C GLU A 1189 25.97 26.79 14.58
N LEU A 1190 25.21 25.96 13.87
CA LEU A 1190 23.93 25.43 14.34
C LEU A 1190 24.07 23.92 14.55
N THR A 1191 23.41 23.42 15.60
CA THR A 1191 23.19 21.98 15.77
C THR A 1191 22.10 21.50 14.81
N ALA A 1192 21.90 20.19 14.71
CA ALA A 1192 20.82 19.65 13.89
C ALA A 1192 19.46 19.95 14.56
N GLY A 1193 18.51 20.54 13.83
CA GLY A 1193 17.24 21.03 14.41
C GLY A 1193 16.42 21.93 13.50
N ASN A 1194 15.22 22.30 13.97
CA ASN A 1194 14.33 23.27 13.34
C ASN A 1194 14.57 24.67 13.94
N TYR A 1195 14.69 25.67 13.07
CA TYR A 1195 15.02 27.05 13.43
C TYR A 1195 13.95 28.02 12.92
N THR A 1196 13.70 29.06 13.71
CA THR A 1196 12.78 30.14 13.39
C THR A 1196 13.50 31.46 13.61
N VAL A 1197 13.54 32.32 12.58
CA VAL A 1197 14.23 33.61 12.63
C VAL A 1197 13.30 34.71 12.15
N SER A 1198 13.21 35.79 12.93
CA SER A 1198 12.43 36.98 12.56
C SER A 1198 13.26 37.96 11.74
N PHE A 1199 12.66 38.53 10.71
CA PHE A 1199 13.24 39.59 9.89
C PHE A 1199 12.36 40.83 9.96
N ASN A 1200 12.94 41.95 10.39
CA ASN A 1200 12.29 43.27 10.37
C ASN A 1200 12.85 44.10 9.20
N ALA A 1201 11.98 44.45 8.26
CA ALA A 1201 12.29 45.21 7.06
C ALA A 1201 11.78 46.66 7.10
N GLU A 1202 11.54 47.22 8.28
CA GLU A 1202 11.03 48.59 8.48
C GLU A 1202 11.87 49.65 7.75
N LYS A 1203 13.19 49.42 7.58
CA LYS A 1203 14.11 50.33 6.88
C LYS A 1203 14.27 50.06 5.37
N LEU A 1204 13.56 49.07 4.83
CA LEU A 1204 13.64 48.67 3.42
C LEU A 1204 12.46 49.21 2.61
N SER A 1205 12.62 49.39 1.30
CA SER A 1205 11.54 49.87 0.42
C SER A 1205 10.55 48.75 0.09
N THR A 1206 9.29 49.08 -0.16
CA THR A 1206 8.31 48.12 -0.73
C THR A 1206 8.89 47.45 -1.96
N GLY A 1207 8.82 46.12 -2.01
CA GLY A 1207 9.45 45.36 -3.08
C GLY A 1207 9.68 43.90 -2.74
N MET A 1208 10.20 43.17 -3.73
CA MET A 1208 10.56 41.77 -3.57
C MET A 1208 11.97 41.65 -3.00
N TYR A 1209 12.14 40.76 -2.04
CA TYR A 1209 13.41 40.39 -1.45
C TYR A 1209 13.60 38.88 -1.55
N ILE A 1210 14.85 38.44 -1.46
CA ILE A 1210 15.24 37.04 -1.59
C ILE A 1210 15.99 36.66 -0.33
N TYR A 1211 15.62 35.57 0.33
CA TYR A 1211 16.41 35.02 1.43
C TYR A 1211 16.99 33.66 1.06
N HIS A 1212 18.23 33.44 1.49
CA HIS A 1212 19.10 32.40 0.99
C HIS A 1212 19.83 31.73 2.15
N LEU A 1213 19.64 30.41 2.28
CA LEU A 1213 20.27 29.55 3.26
C LEU A 1213 21.43 28.78 2.62
N GLN A 1214 22.63 28.89 3.19
CA GLN A 1214 23.86 28.23 2.72
C GLN A 1214 24.68 27.65 3.87
N GLY A 1215 25.14 26.39 3.74
CA GLY A 1215 26.02 25.70 4.71
C GLY A 1215 25.99 24.17 4.52
N ASN A 1216 27.06 23.44 4.87
CA ASN A 1216 27.17 21.97 4.74
C ASN A 1216 26.64 21.39 3.40
N GLY A 1217 27.02 22.00 2.26
CA GLY A 1217 26.62 21.52 0.92
C GLY A 1217 25.21 21.94 0.47
N VAL A 1218 24.51 22.75 1.27
CA VAL A 1218 23.15 23.23 0.98
C VAL A 1218 23.16 24.62 0.40
N ASN A 1219 22.25 24.83 -0.56
CA ASN A 1219 22.03 26.09 -1.23
C ASN A 1219 20.54 26.22 -1.58
N MET A 1220 19.77 26.93 -0.75
CA MET A 1220 18.31 27.07 -0.92
C MET A 1220 17.85 28.52 -0.83
N THR A 1221 16.94 28.91 -1.73
CA THR A 1221 16.53 30.32 -1.87
C THR A 1221 15.01 30.44 -1.99
N LYS A 1222 14.44 31.46 -1.36
CA LYS A 1222 13.01 31.80 -1.42
C LYS A 1222 12.82 33.31 -1.57
N LYS A 1223 11.68 33.71 -2.15
CA LYS A 1223 11.30 35.11 -2.37
C LYS A 1223 10.31 35.54 -1.29
N MET A 1224 10.40 36.77 -0.82
CA MET A 1224 9.43 37.40 0.07
C MET A 1224 9.05 38.78 -0.47
N LEU A 1225 7.83 39.22 -0.19
CA LEU A 1225 7.27 40.48 -0.67
C LEU A 1225 7.00 41.40 0.52
N LEU A 1226 7.75 42.50 0.61
CA LEU A 1226 7.47 43.58 1.56
C LEU A 1226 6.46 44.53 0.91
N MET A 1227 5.31 44.71 1.56
CA MET A 1227 4.30 45.70 1.18
C MET A 1227 4.20 46.72 2.31
N LYS A 1228 4.48 48.00 2.04
CA LYS A 1228 4.35 49.05 3.06
C LYS A 1228 3.06 49.82 2.86
#